data_AF-A0AAN9C2M5-F1
#
_entry.id   AF-A0AAN9C2M5-F1
#
_cell.length_a   1.000
_cell.length_b   1.000
_cell.length_c   1.000
_cell.angle_alpha   90.00
_cell.angle_beta   90.00
_cell.angle_gamma   90.00
#
_symmetry.space_group_name_H-M   'P 1'
#
loop_
_entity.id
_entity.type
_entity.pdbx_description
1 polymer ?
#
loop_
_entity_poly.entity_id
_entity_poly.type
_entity_poly.pdbx_seq_one_letter_code
_entity_poly.pdbx_strand_id
1 'polypeptide(L)'
;MGDNNDFFTISTYIKYATIPSVVILLILTLLQRRARPNRCGYHWPSLVVPMRFLDGYEDRWSYALSFGAIASILISVFFQTVFNSDTNSDQYDGTSTNDALFCGTYNSTSNICDEVWVRTLLLQVQSLVASLVCAPHFACITTPYKLVGAILGFSYSIFWIVFYIVGAVRSEEYYDKTVGTLMLLRDVPIILCFTGLCIRSVWAVYICYRDKRIRVQVVDNVVERHQVDHVASLFQPPAEEPPPPEGIVEKVKAKVKPEMFPHFKLPTRIICVAFVQVIIIYYIGISVTESGVLIRRVIKGLLAYGDSELNATDSVLDSGIVIRIYDGTYVIAEILGLLSSVIYITLFVKNYRINMINIYKGNKRTYLGKNQTSSKHVAESLRLPGYQIAYIVWGFLTIFFVILMIVGVISFGIYILDKMGILKSTVDSVLQTLSVPASTIAVFYLQILLVRMFLLQPKVNEEDQDYPLNIDNRRLYEVVSYLLVFSNLVVGLASALLRTLKSFILGVIFLGRLDRCLLMKGFENLDPGYMAYVGTLLVDNAHNNPVMRAFCAVLMRLNCKVTDRKTLGLTMLREPDKLCSNSPAARRWHLAYTLLNNPDLLPRRKLALLLTRGMESDDNADNSEKDATATFRYSKRKLAASIRRDSGDKELHKFSGSGGFGGNDVLPEVKIISPEGKDKTGAWVEDGVHENGAEEPDSMTAVQNPAYFEIVRDTHGQPLEKGNRSYV
;
A
#
# COMPACT_ATOMS: atom_id res chain seq x y z
N MET A 1 -45.15 -36.02 -1.51
CA MET A 1 -44.85 -35.07 -2.61
C MET A 1 -44.04 -33.94 -1.99
N GLY A 2 -42.74 -34.17 -1.82
CA GLY A 2 -41.80 -33.14 -1.38
C GLY A 2 -41.02 -32.73 -2.61
N ASP A 3 -41.33 -31.56 -3.16
CA ASP A 3 -40.57 -31.03 -4.28
C ASP A 3 -39.14 -30.72 -3.83
N ASN A 4 -38.19 -31.28 -4.58
CA ASN A 4 -36.78 -30.91 -4.59
C ASN A 4 -36.68 -29.42 -4.98
N ASN A 5 -36.85 -28.52 -4.02
CA ASN A 5 -36.54 -27.12 -4.22
C ASN A 5 -35.04 -26.94 -3.99
N ASP A 6 -34.27 -27.16 -5.06
CA ASP A 6 -32.85 -26.85 -5.10
C ASP A 6 -32.62 -25.44 -4.55
N PHE A 7 -31.85 -25.36 -3.47
CA PHE A 7 -31.39 -24.08 -2.93
C PHE A 7 -30.58 -23.39 -4.03
N PHE A 8 -31.16 -22.38 -4.69
CA PHE A 8 -30.49 -21.70 -5.79
C PHE A 8 -29.30 -20.89 -5.27
N THR A 9 -28.11 -21.50 -5.32
CA THR A 9 -26.86 -20.87 -4.89
C THR A 9 -26.38 -19.83 -5.90
N ILE A 10 -25.58 -18.86 -5.44
CA ILE A 10 -24.92 -17.84 -6.30
C ILE A 10 -24.15 -18.52 -7.46
N SER A 11 -23.58 -19.71 -7.24
CA SER A 11 -22.88 -20.51 -8.26
C SER A 11 -23.79 -20.84 -9.46
N THR A 12 -25.03 -21.26 -9.20
CA THR A 12 -26.01 -21.58 -10.26
C THR A 12 -26.38 -20.35 -11.08
N TYR A 13 -26.51 -19.18 -10.45
CA TYR A 13 -26.78 -17.94 -11.16
C TYR A 13 -25.59 -17.42 -11.95
N ILE A 14 -24.36 -17.64 -11.47
CA ILE A 14 -23.16 -17.40 -12.27
C ILE A 14 -23.23 -18.23 -13.56
N LYS A 15 -23.61 -19.53 -13.49
CA LYS A 15 -23.82 -20.37 -14.69
C LYS A 15 -24.82 -19.70 -15.64
N TYR A 16 -26.01 -19.31 -15.18
CA TYR A 16 -27.02 -18.68 -16.04
C TYR A 16 -26.60 -17.30 -16.58
N ALA A 17 -25.80 -16.53 -15.84
CA ALA A 17 -25.33 -15.21 -16.23
C ALA A 17 -24.14 -15.24 -17.23
N THR A 18 -23.47 -16.39 -17.41
CA THR A 18 -22.37 -16.52 -18.39
C THR A 18 -22.82 -16.27 -19.83
N ILE A 19 -23.96 -16.85 -20.24
CA ILE A 19 -24.48 -16.70 -21.60
C ILE A 19 -24.80 -15.23 -21.93
N PRO A 20 -25.63 -14.50 -21.14
CA PRO A 20 -25.94 -13.11 -21.44
C PRO A 20 -24.70 -12.20 -21.35
N SER A 21 -23.76 -12.47 -20.44
CA SER A 21 -22.53 -11.67 -20.34
C SER A 21 -21.65 -11.80 -21.58
N VAL A 22 -21.45 -13.02 -22.10
CA VAL A 22 -20.70 -13.25 -23.36
C VAL A 22 -21.40 -12.58 -24.54
N VAL A 23 -22.73 -12.69 -24.64
CA VAL A 23 -23.50 -12.05 -25.72
C VAL A 23 -23.35 -10.53 -25.69
N ILE A 24 -23.47 -9.90 -24.52
CA ILE A 24 -23.28 -8.44 -24.37
C ILE A 24 -21.87 -8.03 -24.78
N LEU A 25 -20.85 -8.72 -24.30
CA LEU A 25 -19.46 -8.41 -24.65
C LEU A 25 -19.21 -8.58 -26.15
N LEU A 26 -19.75 -9.64 -26.77
CA LEU A 26 -19.63 -9.88 -28.19
C LEU A 26 -20.26 -8.74 -28.99
N ILE A 27 -21.48 -8.32 -28.66
CA ILE A 27 -22.15 -7.16 -29.29
C ILE A 27 -21.27 -5.90 -29.18
N LEU A 28 -20.72 -5.61 -28.00
CA LEU A 28 -19.89 -4.44 -27.78
C LEU A 28 -18.55 -4.51 -28.54
N THR A 29 -17.94 -5.69 -28.66
CA THR A 29 -16.69 -5.89 -29.42
C THR A 29 -16.89 -5.73 -30.93
N LEU A 30 -18.03 -6.18 -31.45
CA LEU A 30 -18.44 -5.94 -32.84
C LEU A 30 -18.74 -4.46 -33.10
N LEU A 31 -19.13 -3.70 -32.08
CA LEU A 31 -19.34 -2.26 -32.16
C LEU A 31 -18.06 -1.44 -31.98
N GLN A 32 -16.96 -2.01 -31.47
CA GLN A 32 -15.75 -1.25 -31.20
C GLN A 32 -14.76 -1.27 -32.38
N ARG A 33 -14.36 -0.07 -32.83
CA ARG A 33 -13.37 0.13 -33.89
C ARG A 33 -11.95 0.17 -33.31
N ARG A 34 -11.00 -0.55 -33.90
CA ARG A 34 -9.57 -0.48 -33.57
C ARG A 34 -8.95 0.82 -34.08
N ALA A 35 -8.01 1.37 -33.30
CA ALA A 35 -7.21 2.53 -33.72
C ALA A 35 -6.20 2.17 -34.82
N ARG A 36 -5.70 0.93 -34.84
CA ARG A 36 -4.85 0.38 -35.92
C ARG A 36 -5.57 -0.81 -36.57
N PRO A 37 -5.55 -0.92 -37.91
CA PRO A 37 -6.14 -2.07 -38.59
C PRO A 37 -5.43 -3.37 -38.23
N ASN A 38 -6.13 -4.49 -38.34
CA ASN A 38 -5.56 -5.82 -38.18
C ASN A 38 -4.56 -6.13 -39.30
N ARG A 39 -3.81 -7.23 -39.17
CA ARG A 39 -2.95 -7.76 -40.26
C ARG A 39 -3.68 -7.86 -41.60
N CYS A 40 -5.00 -8.05 -41.58
CA CYS A 40 -5.86 -8.14 -42.77
C CYS A 40 -6.54 -6.81 -43.17
N GLY A 41 -6.14 -5.65 -42.63
CA GLY A 41 -6.68 -4.33 -43.02
C GLY A 41 -8.02 -3.93 -42.39
N TYR A 42 -8.74 -4.86 -41.75
CA TYR A 42 -10.00 -4.57 -41.06
C TYR A 42 -9.78 -3.84 -39.73
N HIS A 43 -10.60 -2.82 -39.47
CA HIS A 43 -10.62 -2.07 -38.20
C HIS A 43 -11.57 -2.68 -37.16
N TRP A 44 -12.17 -3.83 -37.47
CA TRP A 44 -13.19 -4.51 -36.66
C TRP A 44 -12.84 -6.00 -36.57
N PRO A 45 -13.14 -6.71 -35.47
CA PRO A 45 -13.66 -6.24 -34.17
C PRO A 45 -12.52 -5.85 -33.20
N SER A 46 -12.76 -4.93 -32.25
CA SER A 46 -11.80 -4.57 -31.18
C SER A 46 -12.28 -5.09 -29.83
N LEU A 47 -11.35 -5.55 -28.98
CA LEU A 47 -11.69 -5.91 -27.60
C LEU A 47 -12.12 -4.66 -26.83
N VAL A 48 -13.26 -4.74 -26.13
CA VAL A 48 -13.75 -3.67 -25.26
C VAL A 48 -12.92 -3.68 -23.99
N VAL A 49 -12.32 -2.54 -23.66
CA VAL A 49 -11.57 -2.38 -22.41
C VAL A 49 -12.59 -2.12 -21.30
N PRO A 50 -12.79 -3.03 -20.33
CA PRO A 50 -13.83 -2.89 -19.32
C PRO A 50 -13.60 -1.66 -18.45
N MET A 51 -12.35 -1.39 -18.06
CA MET A 51 -12.01 -0.22 -17.24
C MET A 51 -10.59 0.28 -17.55
N ARG A 52 -10.42 1.61 -17.54
CA ARG A 52 -9.12 2.27 -17.69
C ARG A 52 -8.46 2.50 -16.32
N PHE A 53 -7.70 1.52 -15.85
CA PHE A 53 -7.04 1.58 -14.53
C PHE A 53 -5.94 2.65 -14.42
N LEU A 54 -5.26 2.96 -15.52
CA LEU A 54 -4.13 3.91 -15.55
C LEU A 54 -4.58 5.36 -15.72
N ASP A 55 -5.48 5.63 -16.67
CA ASP A 55 -5.77 7.02 -17.11
C ASP A 55 -7.20 7.49 -16.81
N GLY A 56 -8.00 6.70 -16.09
CA GLY A 56 -9.38 7.05 -15.78
C GLY A 56 -9.47 8.10 -14.67
N TYR A 57 -9.91 9.32 -14.99
CA TYR A 57 -10.33 10.34 -14.01
C TYR A 57 -11.83 10.71 -14.10
N GLU A 58 -12.53 10.17 -15.10
CA GLU A 58 -13.95 10.40 -15.40
C GLU A 58 -14.86 9.26 -14.90
N ASP A 59 -16.14 9.54 -14.65
CA ASP A 59 -17.19 8.58 -14.26
C ASP A 59 -16.88 7.67 -13.05
N ARG A 60 -16.10 8.16 -12.09
CA ARG A 60 -15.58 7.36 -10.95
C ARG A 60 -16.66 6.68 -10.11
N TRP A 61 -17.76 7.38 -9.87
CA TRP A 61 -18.89 6.84 -9.10
C TRP A 61 -19.57 5.68 -9.82
N SER A 62 -19.65 5.72 -11.15
CA SER A 62 -20.21 4.63 -11.96
C SER A 62 -19.36 3.36 -11.85
N TYR A 63 -18.04 3.52 -11.90
CA TYR A 63 -17.10 2.40 -11.68
C TYR A 63 -17.17 1.89 -10.24
N ALA A 64 -17.23 2.80 -9.26
CA ALA A 64 -17.35 2.43 -7.86
C ALA A 64 -18.64 1.62 -7.60
N LEU A 65 -19.79 2.08 -8.12
CA LEU A 65 -21.06 1.34 -8.05
C LEU A 65 -20.98 -0.02 -8.75
N SER A 66 -20.28 -0.11 -9.89
CA SER A 66 -20.08 -1.39 -10.59
C SER A 66 -19.26 -2.37 -9.76
N PHE A 67 -18.17 -1.90 -9.13
CA PHE A 67 -17.40 -2.77 -8.25
C PHE A 67 -18.15 -3.13 -6.95
N GLY A 68 -18.96 -2.21 -6.42
CA GLY A 68 -19.81 -2.48 -5.26
C GLY A 68 -20.87 -3.54 -5.55
N ALA A 69 -21.48 -3.48 -6.75
CA ALA A 69 -22.48 -4.44 -7.19
C ALA A 69 -21.93 -5.86 -7.34
N ILE A 70 -20.64 -6.02 -7.67
CA ILE A 70 -20.00 -7.33 -7.79
C ILE A 70 -19.30 -7.79 -6.50
N ALA A 71 -19.36 -7.00 -5.41
CA ALA A 71 -18.64 -7.31 -4.18
C ALA A 71 -19.08 -8.65 -3.56
N SER A 72 -20.37 -8.99 -3.59
CA SER A 72 -20.89 -10.29 -3.15
C SER A 72 -20.36 -11.45 -3.97
N ILE A 73 -20.18 -11.28 -5.28
CA ILE A 73 -19.60 -12.31 -6.16
C ILE A 73 -18.14 -12.53 -5.77
N LEU A 74 -17.38 -11.44 -5.52
CA LEU A 74 -15.99 -11.54 -5.06
C LEU A 74 -15.88 -12.27 -3.72
N ILE A 75 -16.76 -11.95 -2.77
CA ILE A 75 -16.78 -12.57 -1.45
C ILE A 75 -17.20 -14.03 -1.54
N SER A 76 -18.30 -14.34 -2.22
CA SER A 76 -18.80 -15.73 -2.33
C SER A 76 -17.78 -16.65 -3.00
N VAL A 77 -17.12 -16.20 -4.07
CA VAL A 77 -16.03 -16.96 -4.70
C VAL A 77 -14.87 -17.14 -3.72
N PHE A 78 -14.47 -16.10 -2.99
CA PHE A 78 -13.41 -16.19 -1.99
C PHE A 78 -13.74 -17.18 -0.85
N PHE A 79 -14.90 -17.06 -0.22
CA PHE A 79 -15.31 -17.96 0.87
C PHE A 79 -15.48 -19.40 0.38
N GLN A 80 -16.04 -19.61 -0.81
CA GLN A 80 -16.14 -20.94 -1.41
C GLN A 80 -14.75 -21.53 -1.71
N THR A 81 -13.78 -20.73 -2.12
CA THR A 81 -12.41 -21.20 -2.36
C THR A 81 -11.65 -21.54 -1.06
N VAL A 82 -11.96 -20.85 0.04
CA VAL A 82 -11.20 -20.96 1.30
C VAL A 82 -11.81 -21.98 2.27
N PHE A 83 -13.15 -22.03 2.40
CA PHE A 83 -13.82 -22.80 3.44
C PHE A 83 -14.48 -24.09 2.94
N ASN A 84 -14.79 -24.20 1.64
CA ASN A 84 -15.36 -25.43 1.08
C ASN A 84 -14.29 -26.38 0.53
N SER A 85 -13.02 -26.26 0.94
CA SER A 85 -12.00 -27.26 0.57
C SER A 85 -12.26 -28.61 1.25
N ASP A 86 -12.85 -28.60 2.45
CA ASP A 86 -12.99 -29.79 3.27
C ASP A 86 -14.33 -29.78 4.01
N THR A 87 -15.24 -30.67 3.65
CA THR A 87 -16.13 -31.38 4.58
C THR A 87 -16.89 -32.47 3.81
N ASN A 88 -16.51 -33.71 4.14
CA ASN A 88 -17.24 -34.97 3.97
C ASN A 88 -17.28 -35.59 2.56
N SER A 89 -16.24 -36.36 2.26
CA SER A 89 -16.29 -37.52 1.35
C SER A 89 -17.06 -38.71 1.93
N ASP A 90 -17.51 -38.65 3.19
CA ASP A 90 -18.12 -39.80 3.88
C ASP A 90 -19.54 -39.49 4.36
N GLN A 91 -20.46 -39.19 3.45
CA GLN A 91 -21.87 -39.51 3.69
C GLN A 91 -22.59 -39.83 2.38
N TYR A 92 -22.93 -41.10 2.25
CA TYR A 92 -23.80 -41.66 1.23
C TYR A 92 -25.23 -41.15 1.49
N ASP A 93 -25.53 -39.93 1.08
CA ASP A 93 -26.90 -39.47 0.87
C ASP A 93 -26.93 -38.51 -0.32
N GLY A 94 -27.65 -38.90 -1.36
CA GLY A 94 -27.58 -38.35 -2.72
C GLY A 94 -28.17 -36.95 -2.92
N THR A 95 -28.00 -36.02 -1.98
CA THR A 95 -28.55 -34.65 -2.07
C THR A 95 -27.65 -33.61 -1.41
N SER A 96 -26.37 -33.59 -1.78
CA SER A 96 -25.50 -32.43 -1.51
C SER A 96 -24.77 -32.04 -2.79
N THR A 97 -25.37 -31.07 -3.49
CA THR A 97 -24.86 -30.41 -4.69
C THR A 97 -23.57 -29.67 -4.36
N ASN A 98 -22.44 -30.37 -4.37
CA ASN A 98 -21.11 -29.77 -4.47
C ASN A 98 -20.89 -29.27 -5.91
N ASP A 99 -21.69 -28.28 -6.29
CA ASP A 99 -21.76 -27.70 -7.62
C ASP A 99 -20.60 -26.71 -7.85
N ALA A 100 -19.38 -27.25 -7.93
CA ALA A 100 -18.33 -26.53 -8.65
C ALA A 100 -18.84 -26.32 -10.08
N LEU A 101 -18.65 -25.11 -10.63
CA LEU A 101 -19.21 -24.68 -11.93
C LEU A 101 -19.00 -25.71 -13.06
N PHE A 102 -17.92 -26.49 -12.96
CA PHE A 102 -17.43 -27.45 -13.95
C PHE A 102 -17.50 -28.92 -13.54
N CYS A 103 -17.78 -29.25 -12.27
CA CYS A 103 -17.95 -30.64 -11.83
C CYS A 103 -19.46 -30.91 -11.74
N GLY A 104 -20.02 -31.50 -12.80
CA GLY A 104 -21.40 -31.98 -12.77
C GLY A 104 -21.50 -33.28 -11.96
N THR A 105 -22.67 -33.53 -11.39
CA THR A 105 -23.11 -34.82 -10.85
C THR A 105 -23.29 -35.83 -11.98
N TYR A 106 -22.19 -36.40 -12.48
CA TYR A 106 -22.26 -37.53 -13.41
C TYR A 106 -21.59 -38.76 -12.79
N ASN A 107 -22.41 -39.79 -12.58
CA ASN A 107 -22.03 -41.12 -12.09
C ASN A 107 -21.22 -41.88 -13.15
N SER A 108 -19.95 -41.51 -13.37
CA SER A 108 -19.05 -42.30 -14.19
C SER A 108 -17.68 -42.46 -13.52
N THR A 109 -17.25 -43.71 -13.45
CA THR A 109 -16.21 -44.30 -12.59
C THR A 109 -14.76 -43.88 -12.89
N SER A 110 -14.51 -42.64 -13.29
CA SER A 110 -13.16 -42.08 -13.42
C SER A 110 -13.18 -40.55 -13.34
N ASN A 111 -13.48 -40.00 -12.16
CA ASN A 111 -13.58 -38.56 -11.97
C ASN A 111 -12.21 -37.94 -11.69
N ILE A 112 -11.56 -37.46 -12.76
CA ILE A 112 -10.43 -36.51 -12.68
C ILE A 112 -10.79 -35.30 -11.77
N CYS A 113 -12.07 -35.02 -11.58
CA CYS A 113 -12.64 -33.98 -10.71
C CYS A 113 -12.48 -34.23 -9.20
N ASP A 114 -12.21 -35.46 -8.75
CA ASP A 114 -12.07 -35.78 -7.33
C ASP A 114 -10.66 -35.45 -6.79
N GLU A 115 -9.69 -35.27 -7.69
CA GLU A 115 -8.33 -34.89 -7.35
C GLU A 115 -8.27 -33.46 -6.79
N VAL A 116 -7.66 -33.31 -5.62
CA VAL A 116 -7.58 -32.04 -4.86
C VAL A 116 -6.93 -30.92 -5.69
N TRP A 117 -5.88 -31.25 -6.45
CA TRP A 117 -5.19 -30.29 -7.32
C TRP A 117 -6.04 -29.88 -8.54
N VAL A 118 -6.89 -30.77 -9.07
CA VAL A 118 -7.83 -30.42 -10.15
C VAL A 118 -8.91 -29.50 -9.63
N ARG A 119 -9.45 -29.78 -8.44
CA ARG A 119 -10.46 -28.94 -7.79
C ARG A 119 -9.94 -27.52 -7.55
N THR A 120 -8.69 -27.36 -7.11
CA THR A 120 -8.08 -26.03 -6.92
C THR A 120 -7.87 -25.27 -8.23
N LEU A 121 -7.46 -25.94 -9.31
CA LEU A 121 -7.40 -25.31 -10.64
C LEU A 121 -8.79 -24.91 -11.15
N LEU A 122 -9.81 -25.75 -10.96
CA LEU A 122 -11.19 -25.44 -11.34
C LEU A 122 -11.75 -24.24 -10.57
N LEU A 123 -11.38 -24.06 -9.31
CA LEU A 123 -11.73 -22.88 -8.52
C LEU A 123 -11.08 -21.60 -9.08
N GLN A 124 -9.83 -21.67 -9.57
CA GLN A 124 -9.22 -20.54 -10.27
C GLN A 124 -9.96 -20.22 -11.58
N VAL A 125 -10.34 -21.22 -12.36
CA VAL A 125 -11.14 -21.03 -13.57
C VAL A 125 -12.50 -20.42 -13.23
N GLN A 126 -13.15 -20.84 -12.13
CA GLN A 126 -14.39 -20.24 -11.65
C GLN A 126 -14.21 -18.75 -11.31
N SER A 127 -13.08 -18.34 -10.74
CA SER A 127 -12.79 -16.92 -10.49
C SER A 127 -12.64 -16.10 -11.78
N LEU A 128 -12.11 -16.71 -12.85
CA LEU A 128 -12.02 -16.10 -14.18
C LEU A 128 -13.41 -15.98 -14.83
N VAL A 129 -14.25 -17.01 -14.70
CA VAL A 129 -15.64 -16.96 -15.18
C VAL A 129 -16.44 -15.90 -14.42
N ALA A 130 -16.30 -15.79 -13.10
CA ALA A 130 -16.92 -14.74 -12.32
C ALA A 130 -16.47 -13.35 -12.80
N SER A 131 -15.18 -13.18 -13.11
CA SER A 131 -14.65 -11.94 -13.69
C SER A 131 -15.28 -11.62 -15.06
N LEU A 132 -15.53 -12.64 -15.89
CA LEU A 132 -16.22 -12.50 -17.18
C LEU A 132 -17.68 -12.09 -17.02
N VAL A 133 -18.39 -12.67 -16.05
CA VAL A 133 -19.79 -12.34 -15.72
C VAL A 133 -19.92 -10.91 -15.20
N CYS A 134 -18.90 -10.40 -14.51
CA CYS A 134 -18.84 -9.03 -14.00
C CYS A 134 -18.49 -7.99 -15.08
N ALA A 135 -17.74 -8.39 -16.12
CA ALA A 135 -17.21 -7.49 -17.14
C ALA A 135 -18.25 -6.63 -17.91
N PRO A 136 -19.48 -7.12 -18.23
CA PRO A 136 -20.51 -6.32 -18.91
C PRO A 136 -20.85 -5.02 -18.19
N HIS A 137 -20.89 -5.00 -16.85
CA HIS A 137 -21.19 -3.78 -16.09
C HIS A 137 -20.19 -2.65 -16.38
N PHE A 138 -18.91 -3.00 -16.46
CA PHE A 138 -17.82 -2.08 -16.77
C PHE A 138 -17.77 -1.71 -18.26
N ALA A 139 -17.93 -2.72 -19.13
CA ALA A 139 -17.93 -2.55 -20.57
C ALA A 139 -19.05 -1.59 -21.03
N CYS A 140 -20.25 -1.71 -20.46
CA CYS A 140 -21.39 -0.84 -20.78
C CYS A 140 -21.13 0.63 -20.43
N ILE A 141 -20.27 0.92 -19.45
CA ILE A 141 -19.89 2.28 -19.06
C ILE A 141 -18.81 2.85 -20.00
N THR A 142 -17.81 2.04 -20.35
CA THR A 142 -16.66 2.47 -21.16
C THR A 142 -16.95 2.64 -22.65
N THR A 143 -18.00 2.00 -23.15
CA THR A 143 -18.27 2.00 -24.60
C THR A 143 -18.51 3.42 -25.17
N PRO A 144 -18.01 3.70 -26.38
CA PRO A 144 -18.25 5.00 -27.05
C PRO A 144 -19.71 5.14 -27.53
N TYR A 145 -20.43 4.03 -27.66
CA TYR A 145 -21.86 3.97 -28.02
C TYR A 145 -22.73 4.01 -26.75
N LYS A 146 -22.80 5.20 -26.13
CA LYS A 146 -23.45 5.38 -24.83
C LYS A 146 -24.90 4.87 -24.78
N LEU A 147 -25.66 5.00 -25.88
CA LEU A 147 -27.05 4.51 -25.94
C LEU A 147 -27.14 2.98 -25.85
N VAL A 148 -26.35 2.27 -26.67
CA VAL A 148 -26.35 0.80 -26.69
C VAL A 148 -25.82 0.25 -25.36
N GLY A 149 -24.72 0.82 -24.86
CA GLY A 149 -24.18 0.46 -23.55
C GLY A 149 -25.18 0.72 -22.41
N ALA A 150 -25.96 1.80 -22.46
CA ALA A 150 -26.96 2.10 -21.43
C ALA A 150 -28.14 1.10 -21.46
N ILE A 151 -28.66 0.74 -22.63
CA ILE A 151 -29.77 -0.23 -22.75
C ILE A 151 -29.32 -1.62 -22.27
N LEU A 152 -28.16 -2.09 -22.75
CA LEU A 152 -27.62 -3.39 -22.34
C LEU A 152 -27.29 -3.40 -20.84
N GLY A 153 -26.64 -2.35 -20.33
CA GLY A 153 -26.32 -2.20 -18.90
C GLY A 153 -27.56 -2.15 -18.00
N PHE A 154 -28.63 -1.47 -18.43
CA PHE A 154 -29.91 -1.44 -17.71
C PHE A 154 -30.56 -2.82 -17.65
N SER A 155 -30.66 -3.52 -18.78
CA SER A 155 -31.24 -4.87 -18.83
C SER A 155 -30.48 -5.87 -17.95
N TYR A 156 -29.14 -5.80 -17.95
CA TYR A 156 -28.30 -6.67 -17.15
C TYR A 156 -28.38 -6.34 -15.65
N SER A 157 -28.42 -5.06 -15.30
CA SER A 157 -28.57 -4.63 -13.90
C SER A 157 -29.93 -5.05 -13.31
N ILE A 158 -31.01 -4.97 -14.09
CA ILE A 158 -32.35 -5.45 -13.68
C ILE A 158 -32.34 -6.95 -13.41
N PHE A 159 -31.72 -7.74 -14.30
CA PHE A 159 -31.60 -9.19 -14.11
C PHE A 159 -31.00 -9.53 -12.73
N TRP A 160 -29.93 -8.83 -12.33
CA TRP A 160 -29.32 -9.01 -11.02
C TRP A 160 -30.19 -8.52 -9.86
N ILE A 161 -30.90 -7.39 -9.99
CA ILE A 161 -31.84 -6.91 -8.95
C ILE A 161 -32.93 -7.94 -8.69
N VAL A 162 -33.53 -8.48 -9.75
CA VAL A 162 -34.57 -9.53 -9.64
C VAL A 162 -34.00 -10.75 -8.92
N PHE A 163 -32.78 -11.16 -9.23
CA PHE A 163 -32.11 -12.26 -8.54
C PHE A 163 -32.00 -12.01 -7.02
N TYR A 164 -31.47 -10.85 -6.60
CA TYR A 164 -31.34 -10.55 -5.17
C TYR A 164 -32.69 -10.44 -4.46
N ILE A 165 -33.72 -9.90 -5.11
CA ILE A 165 -35.08 -9.82 -4.53
C ILE A 165 -35.69 -11.22 -4.38
N VAL A 166 -35.54 -12.10 -5.37
CA VAL A 166 -36.05 -13.49 -5.27
C VAL A 166 -35.30 -14.27 -4.20
N GLY A 167 -33.98 -14.09 -4.09
CA GLY A 167 -33.16 -14.68 -3.03
C GLY A 167 -33.61 -14.20 -1.64
N ALA A 168 -33.84 -12.90 -1.51
CA ALA A 168 -34.36 -12.25 -0.31
C ALA A 168 -35.68 -12.87 0.17
N VAL A 169 -36.69 -12.95 -0.71
CA VAL A 169 -38.02 -13.48 -0.36
C VAL A 169 -37.95 -14.95 0.06
N ARG A 170 -37.16 -15.76 -0.64
CA ARG A 170 -37.01 -17.19 -0.30
C ARG A 170 -36.26 -17.42 1.02
N SER A 171 -35.33 -16.53 1.36
CA SER A 171 -34.57 -16.64 2.61
C SER A 171 -35.45 -16.47 3.85
N GLU A 172 -36.49 -15.61 3.76
CA GLU A 172 -37.45 -15.38 4.85
C GLU A 172 -38.38 -16.58 5.08
N GLU A 173 -38.64 -17.36 4.04
CA GLU A 173 -39.49 -18.56 4.12
C GLU A 173 -38.77 -19.76 4.76
N TYR A 174 -37.45 -19.86 4.56
CA TYR A 174 -36.67 -21.03 5.00
C TYR A 174 -35.98 -20.85 6.36
N TYR A 175 -35.53 -19.65 6.68
CA TYR A 175 -34.80 -19.38 7.92
C TYR A 175 -35.69 -18.71 8.98
N ASP A 176 -35.29 -18.89 10.25
CA ASP A 176 -35.88 -18.14 11.36
C ASP A 176 -35.80 -16.63 11.09
N LYS A 177 -36.84 -15.88 11.48
CA LYS A 177 -37.05 -14.46 11.14
C LYS A 177 -35.82 -13.60 11.44
N THR A 178 -35.09 -13.91 12.52
CA THR A 178 -33.88 -13.18 12.92
C THR A 178 -32.73 -13.36 11.92
N VAL A 179 -32.45 -14.59 11.51
CA VAL A 179 -31.38 -14.90 10.55
C VAL A 179 -31.78 -14.45 9.15
N GLY A 180 -33.04 -14.65 8.75
CA GLY A 180 -33.56 -14.14 7.48
C GLY A 180 -33.43 -12.62 7.36
N THR A 181 -33.76 -11.87 8.42
CA THR A 181 -33.61 -10.39 8.43
C THR A 181 -32.15 -9.96 8.30
N LEU A 182 -31.20 -10.67 8.92
CA LEU A 182 -29.77 -10.37 8.79
C LEU A 182 -29.27 -10.65 7.37
N MET A 183 -29.71 -11.74 6.74
CA MET A 183 -29.39 -12.05 5.35
C MET A 183 -29.92 -10.98 4.38
N LEU A 184 -31.13 -10.48 4.62
CA LEU A 184 -31.68 -9.35 3.87
C LEU A 184 -30.81 -8.09 4.04
N LEU A 185 -30.46 -7.76 5.28
CA LEU A 185 -29.65 -6.58 5.61
C LEU A 185 -28.27 -6.66 4.93
N ARG A 186 -27.66 -7.83 4.89
CA ARG A 186 -26.38 -8.10 4.21
C ARG A 186 -26.39 -7.72 2.73
N ASP A 187 -27.49 -7.99 2.03
CA ASP A 187 -27.59 -7.78 0.57
C ASP A 187 -28.04 -6.36 0.17
N VAL A 188 -28.50 -5.53 1.13
CA VAL A 188 -29.00 -4.15 0.88
C VAL A 188 -28.01 -3.27 0.10
N PRO A 189 -26.71 -3.14 0.49
CA PRO A 189 -25.79 -2.24 -0.22
C PRO A 189 -25.55 -2.66 -1.68
N ILE A 190 -25.62 -3.96 -1.95
CA ILE A 190 -25.44 -4.52 -3.29
C ILE A 190 -26.64 -4.16 -4.17
N ILE A 191 -27.86 -4.34 -3.64
CA ILE A 191 -29.10 -3.94 -4.32
C ILE A 191 -29.10 -2.42 -4.57
N LEU A 192 -28.64 -1.61 -3.62
CA LEU A 192 -28.48 -0.17 -3.80
C LEU A 192 -27.46 0.17 -4.90
N CYS A 193 -26.36 -0.57 -5.01
CA CYS A 193 -25.38 -0.39 -6.08
C CYS A 193 -25.97 -0.70 -7.46
N PHE A 194 -26.70 -1.82 -7.61
CA PHE A 194 -27.39 -2.14 -8.86
C PHE A 194 -28.47 -1.11 -9.21
N THR A 195 -29.22 -0.64 -8.22
CA THR A 195 -30.21 0.43 -8.41
C THR A 195 -29.54 1.72 -8.90
N GLY A 196 -28.38 2.08 -8.33
CA GLY A 196 -27.55 3.20 -8.80
C GLY A 196 -27.08 3.04 -10.25
N LEU A 197 -26.72 1.83 -10.66
CA LEU A 197 -26.37 1.53 -12.07
C LEU A 197 -27.57 1.65 -13.01
N CYS A 198 -28.76 1.24 -12.58
CA CYS A 198 -30.00 1.44 -13.32
C CYS A 198 -30.29 2.94 -13.52
N ILE A 199 -30.24 3.74 -12.45
CA ILE A 199 -30.44 5.19 -12.50
C ILE A 199 -29.45 5.85 -13.45
N ARG A 200 -28.17 5.49 -13.35
CA ARG A 200 -27.13 5.99 -14.24
C ARG A 200 -27.39 5.63 -15.70
N SER A 201 -27.86 4.40 -15.96
CA SER A 201 -28.16 3.95 -17.32
C SER A 201 -29.33 4.73 -17.91
N VAL A 202 -30.39 4.96 -17.14
CA VAL A 202 -31.51 5.83 -17.55
C VAL A 202 -31.04 7.27 -17.81
N TRP A 203 -30.19 7.82 -16.94
CA TRP A 203 -29.59 9.14 -17.10
C TRP A 203 -28.74 9.24 -18.37
N ALA A 204 -27.98 8.20 -18.70
CA ALA A 204 -27.19 8.14 -19.93
C ALA A 204 -28.09 8.13 -21.18
N VAL A 205 -29.22 7.39 -21.16
CA VAL A 205 -30.22 7.43 -22.24
C VAL A 205 -30.82 8.82 -22.38
N TYR A 206 -31.18 9.46 -21.26
CA TYR A 206 -31.72 10.83 -21.26
C TYR A 206 -30.75 11.85 -21.85
N ILE A 207 -29.46 11.79 -21.51
CA ILE A 207 -28.44 12.66 -22.11
C ILE A 207 -28.31 12.39 -23.62
N CYS A 208 -28.30 11.12 -24.04
CA CYS A 208 -28.21 10.78 -25.46
C CYS A 208 -29.41 11.31 -26.26
N TYR A 209 -30.61 11.24 -25.66
CA TYR A 209 -31.84 11.79 -26.22
C TYR A 209 -31.76 13.32 -26.35
N ARG A 210 -31.32 14.02 -25.28
CA ARG A 210 -31.19 15.48 -25.26
C ARG A 210 -30.14 15.99 -26.26
N ASP A 211 -28.97 15.37 -26.27
CA ASP A 211 -27.83 15.84 -27.06
C ASP A 211 -27.88 15.34 -28.53
N LYS A 212 -28.87 14.52 -28.91
CA LYS A 212 -29.04 13.84 -30.21
C LYS A 212 -27.76 13.18 -30.74
N ARG A 213 -26.85 12.80 -29.84
CA ARG A 213 -25.54 12.20 -30.15
C ARG A 213 -25.52 10.75 -29.66
N ILE A 214 -25.55 9.82 -30.62
CA ILE A 214 -25.47 8.37 -30.37
C ILE A 214 -24.03 7.94 -30.01
N ARG A 215 -23.03 8.68 -30.49
CA ARG A 215 -21.61 8.43 -30.27
C ARG A 215 -20.98 9.62 -29.55
N VAL A 216 -20.30 9.35 -28.44
CA VAL A 216 -19.35 10.28 -27.81
C VAL A 216 -17.96 9.72 -28.09
N GLN A 217 -17.13 10.46 -28.82
CA GLN A 217 -15.71 10.11 -28.93
C GLN A 217 -15.10 10.29 -27.54
N VAL A 218 -14.78 9.18 -26.89
CA VAL A 218 -13.90 9.17 -25.72
C VAL A 218 -12.51 9.48 -26.24
N VAL A 219 -12.15 10.76 -26.21
CA VAL A 219 -10.83 11.24 -26.58
C VAL A 219 -9.90 10.94 -25.42
N ASP A 220 -8.81 10.23 -25.69
CA ASP A 220 -7.74 10.05 -24.71
C ASP A 220 -7.01 11.39 -24.59
N ASN A 221 -7.38 12.18 -23.56
CA ASN A 221 -6.70 13.42 -23.27
C ASN A 221 -5.25 13.12 -22.89
N VAL A 222 -4.31 13.73 -23.62
CA VAL A 222 -2.87 13.62 -23.29
C VAL A 222 -2.58 14.18 -21.90
N VAL A 223 -3.29 15.25 -21.53
CA VAL A 223 -3.13 15.95 -20.26
C VAL A 223 -4.51 16.32 -19.70
N GLU A 224 -4.64 16.16 -18.40
CA GLU A 224 -5.85 16.54 -17.68
C GLU A 224 -5.77 17.98 -17.16
N ARG A 225 -6.91 18.67 -17.04
CA ARG A 225 -6.96 20.06 -16.54
C ARG A 225 -6.23 20.24 -15.20
N HIS A 226 -6.48 19.33 -14.27
CA HIS A 226 -5.87 19.37 -12.94
C HIS A 226 -4.33 19.21 -12.96
N GLN A 227 -3.78 18.52 -13.97
CA GLN A 227 -2.33 18.38 -14.14
C GLN A 227 -1.73 19.69 -14.66
N VAL A 228 -2.41 20.38 -15.58
CA VAL A 228 -2.02 21.70 -16.06
C VAL A 228 -2.06 22.72 -14.93
N ASP A 229 -3.15 22.75 -14.14
CA ASP A 229 -3.28 23.65 -13.00
C ASP A 229 -2.20 23.39 -11.95
N HIS A 230 -1.88 22.12 -11.71
CA HIS A 230 -0.77 21.75 -10.83
C HIS A 230 0.57 22.32 -11.33
N VAL A 231 0.90 22.14 -12.59
CA VAL A 231 2.16 22.67 -13.16
C VAL A 231 2.16 24.20 -13.14
N ALA A 232 1.04 24.85 -13.44
CA ALA A 232 0.90 26.30 -13.35
C ALA A 232 1.13 26.80 -11.92
N SER A 233 0.62 26.08 -10.90
CA SER A 233 0.84 26.41 -9.49
C SER A 233 2.30 26.26 -9.05
N LEU A 234 3.09 25.38 -9.68
CA LEU A 234 4.53 25.24 -9.39
C LEU A 234 5.37 26.44 -9.82
N PHE A 235 4.88 27.23 -10.79
CA PHE A 235 5.54 28.45 -11.26
C PHE A 235 5.04 29.71 -10.55
N GLN A 236 4.04 29.60 -9.67
CA GLN A 236 3.61 30.71 -8.83
C GLN A 236 4.55 30.84 -7.63
N PRO A 237 4.79 32.07 -7.14
CA PRO A 237 5.54 32.26 -5.90
C PRO A 237 4.87 31.49 -4.76
N PRO A 238 5.64 30.90 -3.82
CA PRO A 238 5.06 30.20 -2.68
C PRO A 238 4.14 31.16 -1.92
N ALA A 239 2.93 30.70 -1.62
CA ALA A 239 2.00 31.47 -0.79
C ALA A 239 2.63 31.68 0.60
N GLU A 240 2.48 32.89 1.16
CA GLU A 240 2.94 33.24 2.50
C GLU A 240 2.35 32.24 3.52
N GLU A 241 3.22 31.59 4.31
CA GLU A 241 2.75 30.61 5.29
C GLU A 241 1.88 31.31 6.33
N PRO A 242 0.65 30.81 6.61
CA PRO A 242 -0.18 31.40 7.63
C PRO A 242 0.52 31.35 8.99
N PRO A 243 0.30 32.35 9.87
CA PRO A 243 0.94 32.39 11.18
C PRO A 243 0.67 31.10 11.98
N PRO A 244 1.60 30.69 12.86
CA PRO A 244 1.50 29.44 13.59
C PRO A 244 0.20 29.40 14.41
N PRO A 245 -0.57 28.29 14.33
CA PRO A 245 -1.87 28.20 14.98
C PRO A 245 -1.71 28.22 16.51
N GLU A 246 -2.35 29.18 17.17
CA GLU A 246 -2.24 29.37 18.61
C GLU A 246 -3.15 28.39 19.38
N GLY A 247 -4.27 27.94 18.79
CA GLY A 247 -5.23 27.03 19.43
C GLY A 247 -5.02 25.53 19.17
N ILE A 248 -5.43 24.65 20.09
CA ILE A 248 -5.43 23.18 19.90
C ILE A 248 -6.31 22.77 18.71
N VAL A 249 -7.50 23.38 18.59
CA VAL A 249 -8.42 23.15 17.47
C VAL A 249 -7.81 23.63 16.15
N GLU A 250 -7.05 24.72 16.19
CA GLU A 250 -6.34 25.23 15.01
C GLU A 250 -5.12 24.39 14.67
N LYS A 251 -4.39 23.84 15.65
CA LYS A 251 -3.33 22.86 15.42
C LYS A 251 -3.87 21.58 14.82
N VAL A 252 -5.06 21.12 15.23
CA VAL A 252 -5.75 19.97 14.61
C VAL A 252 -6.25 20.32 13.22
N LYS A 253 -6.94 21.46 13.03
CA LYS A 253 -7.39 21.94 11.72
C LYS A 253 -6.20 22.19 10.78
N ALA A 254 -5.08 22.70 11.27
CA ALA A 254 -3.84 22.93 10.53
C ALA A 254 -2.99 21.67 10.40
N LYS A 255 -3.29 20.55 11.07
CA LYS A 255 -2.78 19.20 10.73
C LYS A 255 -3.65 18.48 9.70
N VAL A 256 -4.92 18.86 9.61
CA VAL A 256 -5.91 18.29 8.68
C VAL A 256 -5.99 19.08 7.37
N LYS A 257 -5.77 20.39 7.38
CA LYS A 257 -5.77 21.31 6.21
C LYS A 257 -4.49 21.34 5.34
N PRO A 258 -3.24 21.06 5.78
CA PRO A 258 -2.05 21.62 5.11
C PRO A 258 -1.45 20.72 4.02
N GLU A 259 -2.06 19.60 3.65
CA GLU A 259 -1.53 18.74 2.57
C GLU A 259 -2.54 18.52 1.44
N MET A 260 -3.60 19.32 1.41
CA MET A 260 -4.60 19.25 0.37
C MET A 260 -4.07 20.01 -0.87
N PHE A 261 -3.08 19.45 -1.57
CA PHE A 261 -2.65 19.95 -2.88
C PHE A 261 -3.89 20.17 -3.75
N PRO A 262 -4.30 21.42 -4.03
CA PRO A 262 -5.65 21.72 -4.53
C PRO A 262 -5.94 21.04 -5.87
N HIS A 263 -4.89 20.79 -6.65
CA HIS A 263 -4.98 20.22 -7.99
C HIS A 263 -4.71 18.72 -8.06
N PHE A 264 -4.49 18.00 -6.95
CA PHE A 264 -4.29 16.54 -6.99
C PHE A 264 -5.62 15.78 -7.06
N LYS A 265 -5.82 14.99 -8.12
CA LYS A 265 -6.96 14.06 -8.23
C LYS A 265 -6.49 12.63 -8.02
N LEU A 266 -7.18 11.91 -7.14
CA LEU A 266 -6.98 10.48 -6.93
C LEU A 266 -7.38 9.69 -8.20
N PRO A 267 -6.55 8.71 -8.63
CA PRO A 267 -6.90 7.79 -9.70
C PRO A 267 -8.19 7.02 -9.40
N THR A 268 -8.99 6.72 -10.43
CA THR A 268 -10.28 6.02 -10.26
C THR A 268 -10.12 4.66 -9.59
N ARG A 269 -9.03 3.94 -9.88
CA ARG A 269 -8.73 2.64 -9.27
C ARG A 269 -8.71 2.68 -7.73
N ILE A 270 -8.09 3.72 -7.15
CA ILE A 270 -7.94 3.84 -5.69
C ILE A 270 -9.28 4.16 -5.02
N ILE A 271 -10.08 5.03 -5.65
CA ILE A 271 -11.42 5.36 -5.17
C ILE A 271 -12.34 4.14 -5.23
N CYS A 272 -12.29 3.37 -6.32
CA CYS A 272 -13.07 2.16 -6.47
C CYS A 272 -12.69 1.12 -5.41
N VAL A 273 -11.41 0.88 -5.20
CA VAL A 273 -10.92 -0.05 -4.16
C VAL A 273 -11.40 0.40 -2.78
N ALA A 274 -11.26 1.68 -2.42
CA ALA A 274 -11.73 2.18 -1.13
C ALA A 274 -13.25 2.02 -0.96
N PHE A 275 -14.04 2.28 -2.00
CA PHE A 275 -15.50 2.10 -1.96
C PHE A 275 -15.90 0.63 -1.78
N VAL A 276 -15.25 -0.27 -2.51
CA VAL A 276 -15.47 -1.72 -2.39
C VAL A 276 -15.12 -2.21 -1.00
N GLN A 277 -14.00 -1.74 -0.43
CA GLN A 277 -13.60 -2.12 0.92
C GLN A 277 -14.67 -1.76 1.96
N VAL A 278 -15.34 -0.61 1.84
CA VAL A 278 -16.45 -0.23 2.73
C VAL A 278 -17.61 -1.23 2.62
N ILE A 279 -18.00 -1.60 1.41
CA ILE A 279 -19.09 -2.56 1.18
C ILE A 279 -18.71 -3.95 1.70
N ILE A 280 -17.47 -4.39 1.47
CA ILE A 280 -16.98 -5.70 1.91
C ILE A 280 -16.90 -5.77 3.44
N ILE A 281 -16.40 -4.73 4.11
CA ILE A 281 -16.38 -4.68 5.58
C ILE A 281 -17.80 -4.75 6.13
N TYR A 282 -18.75 -4.04 5.53
CA TYR A 282 -20.16 -4.14 5.93
C TYR A 282 -20.69 -5.56 5.77
N TYR A 283 -20.47 -6.17 4.61
CA TYR A 283 -20.92 -7.54 4.32
C TYR A 283 -20.36 -8.54 5.34
N ILE A 284 -19.06 -8.44 5.62
CA ILE A 284 -18.38 -9.34 6.55
C ILE A 284 -18.79 -9.05 8.00
N GLY A 285 -19.00 -7.80 8.38
CA GLY A 285 -19.54 -7.44 9.69
C GLY A 285 -20.86 -8.15 9.97
N ILE A 286 -21.84 -8.00 9.06
CA ILE A 286 -23.13 -8.69 9.19
C ILE A 286 -22.99 -10.22 9.16
N SER A 287 -22.10 -10.75 8.32
CA SER A 287 -21.82 -12.20 8.27
C SER A 287 -21.24 -12.72 9.59
N VAL A 288 -20.39 -11.93 10.25
CA VAL A 288 -19.89 -12.24 11.58
C VAL A 288 -21.04 -12.17 12.59
N THR A 289 -21.90 -11.14 12.57
CA THR A 289 -23.08 -11.09 13.43
C THR A 289 -23.98 -12.34 13.28
N GLU A 290 -24.22 -12.80 12.04
CA GLU A 290 -24.97 -14.04 11.75
C GLU A 290 -24.33 -15.24 12.45
N SER A 291 -23.01 -15.39 12.35
CA SER A 291 -22.26 -16.46 13.02
C SER A 291 -22.33 -16.37 14.55
N GLY A 292 -22.32 -15.16 15.12
CA GLY A 292 -22.46 -14.92 16.55
C GLY A 292 -23.82 -15.36 17.08
N VAL A 293 -24.90 -15.10 16.35
CA VAL A 293 -26.25 -15.56 16.71
C VAL A 293 -26.33 -17.09 16.71
N LEU A 294 -25.66 -17.77 15.76
CA LEU A 294 -25.62 -19.22 15.70
C LEU A 294 -24.84 -19.81 16.88
N ILE A 295 -23.65 -19.27 17.17
CA ILE A 295 -22.83 -19.68 18.33
C ILE A 295 -23.61 -19.49 19.63
N ARG A 296 -24.32 -18.37 19.78
CA ARG A 296 -25.20 -18.11 20.94
C ARG A 296 -26.26 -19.19 21.13
N ARG A 297 -26.86 -19.71 20.06
CA ARG A 297 -27.84 -20.81 20.12
C ARG A 297 -27.19 -22.10 20.61
N VAL A 298 -25.99 -22.41 20.11
CA VAL A 298 -25.22 -23.58 20.55
C VAL A 298 -24.87 -23.48 22.03
N ILE A 299 -24.37 -22.33 22.48
CA ILE A 299 -24.06 -22.07 23.91
C ILE A 299 -25.32 -22.24 24.76
N LYS A 300 -26.46 -21.67 24.35
CA LYS A 300 -27.72 -21.81 25.09
C LYS A 300 -28.18 -23.27 25.17
N GLY A 301 -28.02 -24.04 24.09
CA GLY A 301 -28.32 -25.47 24.06
C GLY A 301 -27.43 -26.28 25.00
N LEU A 302 -26.13 -26.02 25.00
CA LEU A 302 -25.16 -26.67 25.90
C LEU A 302 -25.44 -26.36 27.38
N LEU A 303 -25.76 -25.10 27.69
CA LEU A 303 -26.12 -24.69 29.06
C LEU A 303 -27.43 -25.35 29.51
N ALA A 304 -28.44 -25.41 28.65
CA ALA A 304 -29.71 -26.06 28.97
C ALA A 304 -29.56 -27.59 29.20
N TYR A 305 -28.65 -28.24 28.47
CA TYR A 305 -28.31 -29.65 28.71
C TYR A 305 -27.63 -29.83 30.07
N GLY A 306 -26.65 -28.99 30.40
CA GLY A 306 -25.94 -29.03 31.69
C GLY A 306 -26.87 -28.81 32.89
N ASP A 307 -27.80 -27.86 32.79
CA ASP A 307 -28.80 -27.58 33.84
C ASP A 307 -29.80 -28.73 34.03
N SER A 308 -29.97 -29.62 33.04
CA SER A 308 -30.87 -30.77 33.12
C SER A 308 -30.27 -32.00 33.81
N GLU A 309 -28.94 -32.13 33.80
CA GLU A 309 -28.24 -33.24 34.47
C GLU A 309 -27.77 -32.90 35.89
N LEU A 310 -27.52 -31.62 36.21
CA LEU A 310 -27.18 -31.16 37.57
C LEU A 310 -28.44 -30.68 38.30
N ASN A 311 -28.79 -31.29 39.43
CA ASN A 311 -29.89 -30.80 40.28
C ASN A 311 -29.73 -29.30 40.57
N ALA A 312 -30.79 -28.53 40.30
CA ALA A 312 -30.84 -27.06 40.22
C ALA A 312 -30.34 -26.25 41.43
N THR A 313 -29.88 -26.90 42.50
CA THR A 313 -29.36 -26.24 43.71
C THR A 313 -27.86 -25.97 43.67
N ASP A 314 -27.08 -26.65 42.82
CA ASP A 314 -25.61 -26.52 42.73
C ASP A 314 -25.11 -26.11 41.32
N SER A 315 -25.89 -25.34 40.55
CA SER A 315 -25.41 -24.84 39.25
C SER A 315 -24.29 -23.80 39.47
N VAL A 316 -23.04 -24.24 39.27
CA VAL A 316 -21.81 -23.42 39.43
C VAL A 316 -21.79 -22.20 38.48
N LEU A 317 -22.51 -22.26 37.36
CA LEU A 317 -22.58 -21.21 36.33
C LEU A 317 -24.02 -20.73 36.14
N ASP A 318 -24.26 -19.44 36.36
CA ASP A 318 -25.55 -18.81 36.01
C ASP A 318 -25.60 -18.62 34.49
N SER A 319 -26.41 -19.44 33.82
CA SER A 319 -26.56 -19.47 32.36
C SER A 319 -26.98 -18.11 31.78
N GLY A 320 -27.74 -17.30 32.54
CA GLY A 320 -28.14 -15.95 32.12
C GLY A 320 -26.98 -14.97 32.10
N ILE A 321 -26.07 -15.04 33.07
CA ILE A 321 -24.89 -14.15 33.15
C ILE A 321 -23.87 -14.51 32.08
N VAL A 322 -23.65 -15.81 31.84
CA VAL A 322 -22.72 -16.31 30.81
C VAL A 322 -23.09 -15.82 29.42
N ILE A 323 -24.38 -15.88 29.06
CA ILE A 323 -24.87 -15.38 27.77
C ILE A 323 -24.68 -13.87 27.65
N ARG A 324 -24.90 -13.10 28.73
CA ARG A 324 -24.67 -11.65 28.72
C ARG A 324 -23.20 -11.28 28.56
N ILE A 325 -22.29 -12.03 29.19
CA ILE A 325 -20.84 -11.84 29.03
C ILE A 325 -20.44 -12.13 27.58
N TYR A 326 -20.93 -13.24 27.00
CA TYR A 326 -20.72 -13.57 25.60
C TYR A 326 -21.23 -12.46 24.68
N ASP A 327 -22.50 -12.06 24.81
CA ASP A 327 -23.13 -11.02 23.98
C ASP A 327 -22.34 -9.69 24.07
N GLY A 328 -21.89 -9.30 25.27
CA GLY A 328 -21.08 -8.09 25.48
C GLY A 328 -19.69 -8.17 24.83
N THR A 329 -18.97 -9.28 25.04
CA THR A 329 -17.62 -9.46 24.49
C THR A 329 -17.63 -9.50 22.96
N TYR A 330 -18.63 -10.16 22.37
CA TYR A 330 -18.79 -10.28 20.93
C TYR A 330 -19.05 -8.94 20.26
N VAL A 331 -20.01 -8.16 20.80
CA VAL A 331 -20.37 -6.84 20.28
C VAL A 331 -19.21 -5.85 20.39
N ILE A 332 -18.47 -5.85 21.52
CA ILE A 332 -17.30 -4.97 21.69
C ILE A 332 -16.21 -5.29 20.66
N ALA A 333 -15.91 -6.58 20.45
CA ALA A 333 -14.92 -7.02 19.48
C ALA A 333 -15.32 -6.60 18.05
N GLU A 334 -16.59 -6.74 17.69
CA GLU A 334 -17.12 -6.36 16.39
C GLU A 334 -17.02 -4.85 16.15
N ILE A 335 -17.47 -4.03 17.10
CA ILE A 335 -17.44 -2.56 16.98
C ILE A 335 -16.00 -2.05 16.82
N LEU A 336 -15.05 -2.57 17.62
CA LEU A 336 -13.65 -2.16 17.54
C LEU A 336 -12.98 -2.63 16.23
N GLY A 337 -13.33 -3.84 15.75
CA GLY A 337 -12.91 -4.34 14.45
C GLY A 337 -13.41 -3.46 13.30
N LEU A 338 -14.69 -3.08 13.30
CA LEU A 338 -15.28 -2.22 12.28
C LEU A 338 -14.66 -0.81 12.30
N LEU A 339 -14.53 -0.21 13.49
CA LEU A 339 -13.95 1.12 13.66
C LEU A 339 -12.51 1.18 13.15
N SER A 340 -11.67 0.19 13.51
CA SER A 340 -10.29 0.12 13.04
C SER A 340 -10.19 -0.03 11.52
N SER A 341 -11.06 -0.84 10.92
CA SER A 341 -11.10 -1.04 9.46
C SER A 341 -11.47 0.24 8.70
N VAL A 342 -12.45 1.02 9.19
CA VAL A 342 -12.82 2.33 8.62
C VAL A 342 -11.66 3.33 8.72
N ILE A 343 -10.94 3.33 9.85
CA ILE A 343 -9.74 4.13 10.03
C ILE A 343 -8.68 3.72 9.00
N TYR A 344 -8.46 2.43 8.74
CA TYR A 344 -7.47 1.95 7.77
C TYR A 344 -7.80 2.36 6.33
N ILE A 345 -9.06 2.31 5.90
CA ILE A 345 -9.45 2.79 4.56
C ILE A 345 -9.14 4.29 4.42
N THR A 346 -9.50 5.08 5.43
CA THR A 346 -9.28 6.53 5.42
C THR A 346 -7.79 6.86 5.38
N LEU A 347 -6.99 6.16 6.20
CA LEU A 347 -5.54 6.32 6.23
C LEU A 347 -4.89 5.87 4.92
N PHE A 348 -5.37 4.79 4.30
CA PHE A 348 -4.88 4.32 3.01
C PHE A 348 -5.04 5.38 1.92
N VAL A 349 -6.24 5.97 1.78
CA VAL A 349 -6.49 7.03 0.78
C VAL A 349 -5.65 8.28 1.07
N LYS A 350 -5.53 8.67 2.34
CA LYS A 350 -4.69 9.81 2.75
C LYS A 350 -3.22 9.57 2.43
N ASN A 351 -2.68 8.42 2.83
CA ASN A 351 -1.27 8.10 2.67
C ASN A 351 -0.90 7.86 1.21
N TYR A 352 -1.81 7.30 0.41
CA TYR A 352 -1.64 7.20 -1.03
C TYR A 352 -1.35 8.57 -1.66
N ARG A 353 -2.16 9.58 -1.31
CA ARG A 353 -2.00 10.94 -1.80
C ARG A 353 -0.64 11.52 -1.40
N ILE A 354 -0.30 11.45 -0.12
CA ILE A 354 0.96 12.00 0.43
C ILE A 354 2.16 11.33 -0.25
N ASN A 355 2.17 10.00 -0.34
CA ASN A 355 3.27 9.26 -0.93
C ASN A 355 3.41 9.55 -2.42
N MET A 356 2.30 9.66 -3.16
CA MET A 356 2.33 10.04 -4.58
C MET A 356 2.96 11.42 -4.79
N ILE A 357 2.60 12.40 -3.96
CA ILE A 357 3.19 13.74 -4.02
C ILE A 357 4.68 13.71 -3.71
N ASN A 358 5.10 12.95 -2.70
CA ASN A 358 6.51 12.80 -2.36
C ASN A 358 7.31 12.19 -3.53
N ILE A 359 6.70 11.27 -4.27
CA ILE A 359 7.27 10.68 -5.49
C ILE A 359 7.34 11.71 -6.63
N TYR A 360 6.32 12.58 -6.79
CA TYR A 360 6.36 13.69 -7.74
C TYR A 360 7.48 14.69 -7.45
N LYS A 361 7.77 14.96 -6.16
CA LYS A 361 8.89 15.80 -5.72
C LYS A 361 10.27 15.15 -5.96
N GLY A 362 10.32 13.89 -6.37
CA GLY A 362 11.58 13.17 -6.64
C GLY A 362 12.17 12.43 -5.43
N ASN A 363 11.47 12.37 -4.30
CA ASN A 363 11.88 11.60 -3.11
C ASN A 363 11.63 10.09 -3.29
N LYS A 364 12.14 9.52 -4.38
CA LYS A 364 11.91 8.13 -4.78
C LYS A 364 12.87 7.15 -4.10
N ARG A 365 13.99 7.63 -3.54
CA ARG A 365 15.01 6.79 -2.88
C ARG A 365 14.44 5.97 -1.72
N THR A 366 13.40 6.46 -1.06
CA THR A 366 12.70 5.75 0.02
C THR A 366 11.90 4.54 -0.48
N TYR A 367 11.50 4.54 -1.76
CA TYR A 367 10.58 3.55 -2.33
C TYR A 367 11.26 2.62 -3.37
N LEU A 368 12.45 2.98 -3.86
CA LEU A 368 13.21 2.18 -4.81
C LEU A 368 14.13 1.21 -4.06
N GLY A 369 13.74 -0.07 -4.03
CA GLY A 369 14.62 -1.16 -3.61
C GLY A 369 15.78 -1.37 -4.60
N LYS A 370 16.95 -1.80 -4.11
CA LYS A 370 18.19 -1.89 -4.91
C LYS A 370 18.15 -2.87 -6.11
N ASN A 371 17.21 -3.82 -6.16
CA ASN A 371 17.17 -4.92 -7.15
C ASN A 371 15.77 -5.12 -7.78
N GLN A 372 15.12 -4.06 -8.26
CA GLN A 372 13.75 -4.15 -8.77
C GLN A 372 13.69 -3.88 -10.29
N THR A 373 13.04 -4.77 -11.05
CA THR A 373 12.84 -4.63 -12.50
C THR A 373 11.51 -3.96 -12.82
N SER A 374 11.39 -3.28 -13.96
CA SER A 374 10.14 -2.62 -14.38
C SER A 374 8.99 -3.61 -14.56
N SER A 375 9.26 -4.83 -15.04
CA SER A 375 8.26 -5.89 -15.16
C SER A 375 7.68 -6.31 -13.81
N LYS A 376 8.52 -6.37 -12.77
CA LYS A 376 8.10 -6.67 -11.41
C LYS A 376 7.16 -5.60 -10.84
N HIS A 377 7.48 -4.32 -11.02
CA HIS A 377 6.61 -3.23 -10.57
C HIS A 377 5.24 -3.21 -11.26
N VAL A 378 5.19 -3.55 -12.55
CA VAL A 378 3.91 -3.69 -13.26
C VAL A 378 3.11 -4.86 -12.71
N ALA A 379 3.74 -6.01 -12.48
CA ALA A 379 3.06 -7.17 -11.88
C ALA A 379 2.56 -6.87 -10.45
N GLU A 380 3.35 -6.18 -9.64
CA GLU A 380 2.98 -5.68 -8.31
C GLU A 380 1.77 -4.75 -8.37
N SER A 381 1.73 -3.84 -9.35
CA SER A 381 0.59 -2.93 -9.53
C SER A 381 -0.71 -3.64 -9.88
N LEU A 382 -0.66 -4.80 -10.54
CA LEU A 382 -1.85 -5.60 -10.86
C LEU A 382 -2.41 -6.32 -9.64
N ARG A 383 -1.57 -6.62 -8.64
CA ARG A 383 -1.95 -7.35 -7.41
C ARG A 383 -2.65 -6.47 -6.38
N LEU A 384 -2.37 -5.16 -6.37
CA LEU A 384 -2.82 -4.27 -5.30
C LEU A 384 -4.33 -4.31 -5.04
N PRO A 385 -5.25 -4.19 -6.03
CA PRO A 385 -6.68 -4.15 -5.73
C PRO A 385 -7.18 -5.38 -4.97
N GLY A 386 -6.72 -6.57 -5.36
CA GLY A 386 -7.07 -7.83 -4.69
C GLY A 386 -6.44 -7.94 -3.31
N TYR A 387 -5.16 -7.62 -3.17
CA TYR A 387 -4.47 -7.64 -1.88
C TYR A 387 -5.09 -6.65 -0.90
N GLN A 388 -5.37 -5.43 -1.35
CA GLN A 388 -5.94 -4.38 -0.51
C GLN A 388 -7.32 -4.80 0.05
N ILE A 389 -8.14 -5.50 -0.74
CA ILE A 389 -9.39 -6.09 -0.25
C ILE A 389 -9.10 -7.21 0.76
N ALA A 390 -8.29 -8.20 0.39
CA ALA A 390 -8.03 -9.38 1.22
C ALA A 390 -7.39 -9.03 2.58
N TYR A 391 -6.42 -8.11 2.60
CA TYR A 391 -5.74 -7.69 3.83
C TYR A 391 -6.67 -6.91 4.77
N ILE A 392 -7.63 -6.14 4.25
CA ILE A 392 -8.65 -5.51 5.10
C ILE A 392 -9.55 -6.57 5.75
N VAL A 393 -9.96 -7.59 5.00
CA VAL A 393 -10.76 -8.70 5.55
C VAL A 393 -10.00 -9.42 6.66
N TRP A 394 -8.75 -9.81 6.39
CA TRP A 394 -7.89 -10.45 7.38
C TRP A 394 -7.58 -9.53 8.56
N GLY A 395 -7.36 -8.25 8.32
CA GLY A 395 -7.16 -7.25 9.37
C GLY A 395 -8.35 -7.15 10.30
N PHE A 396 -9.57 -7.08 9.75
CA PHE A 396 -10.82 -7.10 10.51
C PHE A 396 -10.94 -8.38 11.34
N LEU A 397 -10.81 -9.55 10.71
CA LEU A 397 -10.93 -10.85 11.40
C LEU A 397 -9.88 -11.01 12.49
N THR A 398 -8.63 -10.63 12.24
CA THR A 398 -7.55 -10.74 13.22
C THR A 398 -7.81 -9.85 14.43
N ILE A 399 -8.19 -8.59 14.21
CA ILE A 399 -8.53 -7.66 15.30
C ILE A 399 -9.75 -8.18 16.07
N PHE A 400 -10.78 -8.64 15.36
CA PHE A 400 -11.97 -9.23 15.95
C PHE A 400 -11.65 -10.42 16.86
N PHE A 401 -10.92 -11.42 16.37
CA PHE A 401 -10.57 -12.61 17.17
C PHE A 401 -9.63 -12.29 18.33
N VAL A 402 -8.64 -11.41 18.13
CA VAL A 402 -7.71 -11.04 19.21
C VAL A 402 -8.45 -10.28 20.32
N ILE A 403 -9.32 -9.33 19.97
CA ILE A 403 -10.12 -8.61 20.97
C ILE A 403 -11.11 -9.56 21.65
N LEU A 404 -11.77 -10.44 20.90
CA LEU A 404 -12.68 -11.44 21.45
C LEU A 404 -11.95 -12.34 22.45
N MET A 405 -10.75 -12.81 22.14
CA MET A 405 -9.94 -13.63 23.04
C MET A 405 -9.50 -12.84 24.28
N ILE A 406 -8.96 -11.63 24.13
CA ILE A 406 -8.47 -10.83 25.26
C ILE A 406 -9.63 -10.44 26.19
N VAL A 407 -10.69 -9.85 25.64
CA VAL A 407 -11.85 -9.39 26.42
C VAL A 407 -12.60 -10.60 26.98
N GLY A 408 -12.76 -11.67 26.20
CA GLY A 408 -13.39 -12.92 26.64
C GLY A 408 -12.66 -13.55 27.82
N VAL A 409 -11.34 -13.76 27.73
CA VAL A 409 -10.54 -14.35 28.83
C VAL A 409 -10.61 -13.47 30.08
N ILE A 410 -10.55 -12.14 29.94
CA ILE A 410 -10.65 -11.22 31.08
C ILE A 410 -12.04 -11.30 31.71
N SER A 411 -13.11 -11.18 30.93
CA SER A 411 -14.48 -11.17 31.45
C SER A 411 -14.90 -12.51 32.06
N PHE A 412 -14.61 -13.63 31.40
CA PHE A 412 -14.85 -14.95 31.97
C PHE A 412 -13.95 -15.25 33.16
N GLY A 413 -12.68 -14.83 33.12
CA GLY A 413 -11.74 -14.98 34.24
C GLY A 413 -12.23 -14.27 35.51
N ILE A 414 -12.67 -13.01 35.39
CA ILE A 414 -13.23 -12.25 36.51
C ILE A 414 -14.48 -12.95 37.07
N TYR A 415 -15.38 -13.41 36.19
CA TYR A 415 -16.61 -14.10 36.60
C TYR A 415 -16.33 -15.39 37.40
N ILE A 416 -15.39 -16.22 36.92
CA ILE A 416 -15.01 -17.45 37.61
C ILE A 416 -14.32 -17.14 38.95
N LEU A 417 -13.41 -16.16 38.99
CA LEU A 417 -12.70 -15.76 40.21
C LEU A 417 -13.64 -15.20 41.29
N ASP A 418 -14.67 -14.47 40.90
CA ASP A 418 -15.71 -13.97 41.80
C ASP A 418 -16.51 -15.13 42.40
N LYS A 419 -16.93 -16.10 41.58
CA LYS A 419 -17.65 -17.30 42.04
C LYS A 419 -16.82 -18.18 42.98
N MET A 420 -15.51 -18.26 42.79
CA MET A 420 -14.61 -18.97 43.70
C MET A 420 -14.31 -18.18 44.98
N GLY A 421 -14.68 -16.89 45.07
CA GLY A 421 -14.39 -16.03 46.22
C GLY A 421 -12.91 -15.61 46.35
N ILE A 422 -12.07 -15.92 45.34
CA ILE A 422 -10.62 -15.70 45.37
C ILE A 422 -10.25 -14.36 44.70
N LEU A 423 -11.20 -13.68 44.05
CA LEU A 423 -10.97 -12.47 43.25
C LEU A 423 -10.06 -11.44 43.93
N LYS A 424 -10.31 -11.10 45.21
CA LYS A 424 -9.50 -10.11 45.94
C LYS A 424 -8.05 -10.57 46.10
N SER A 425 -7.83 -11.84 46.47
CA SER A 425 -6.49 -12.42 46.63
C SER A 425 -5.74 -12.48 45.30
N THR A 426 -6.43 -12.81 44.20
CA THR A 426 -5.82 -12.80 42.86
C THR A 426 -5.46 -11.38 42.42
N VAL A 427 -6.33 -10.39 42.66
CA VAL A 427 -6.05 -8.98 42.34
C VAL A 427 -4.83 -8.47 43.10
N ASP A 428 -4.73 -8.75 44.40
CA ASP A 428 -3.57 -8.36 45.21
C ASP A 428 -2.27 -9.01 44.69
N SER A 429 -2.34 -10.30 44.31
CA SER A 429 -1.20 -11.03 43.73
C SER A 429 -0.76 -10.48 42.37
N VAL A 430 -1.73 -10.13 41.51
CA VAL A 430 -1.46 -9.51 40.20
C VAL A 430 -0.87 -8.11 40.37
N LEU A 431 -1.41 -7.31 41.30
CA LEU A 431 -0.91 -5.97 41.59
C LEU A 431 0.53 -6.00 42.11
N GLN A 432 0.85 -6.96 43.00
CA GLN A 432 2.21 -7.18 43.46
C GLN A 432 3.14 -7.59 42.30
N THR A 433 2.69 -8.47 41.41
CA THR A 433 3.49 -8.89 40.25
C THR A 433 3.73 -7.74 39.26
N LEU A 434 2.72 -6.89 39.03
CA LEU A 434 2.82 -5.72 38.14
C LEU A 434 3.61 -4.55 38.77
N SER A 435 3.75 -4.52 40.10
CA SER A 435 4.57 -3.51 40.79
C SER A 435 6.05 -3.60 40.42
N VAL A 436 6.55 -4.79 40.08
CA VAL A 436 7.95 -5.02 39.68
C VAL A 436 8.31 -4.31 38.37
N PRO A 437 7.59 -4.50 37.24
CA PRO A 437 7.86 -3.70 36.05
C PRO A 437 7.61 -2.20 36.26
N ALA A 438 6.60 -1.82 37.06
CA ALA A 438 6.36 -0.41 37.38
C ALA A 438 7.54 0.25 38.12
N SER A 439 8.14 -0.44 39.10
CA SER A 439 9.31 0.07 39.83
C SER A 439 10.56 0.13 38.95
N THR A 440 10.76 -0.82 38.04
CA THR A 440 11.88 -0.75 37.07
C THR A 440 11.77 0.44 36.11
N ILE A 441 10.55 0.80 35.68
CA ILE A 441 10.31 2.00 34.86
C ILE A 441 10.62 3.26 35.67
N ALA A 442 10.23 3.30 36.95
CA ALA A 442 10.54 4.42 37.84
C ALA A 442 12.06 4.61 38.03
N VAL A 443 12.80 3.51 38.25
CA VAL A 443 14.27 3.54 38.34
C VAL A 443 14.90 4.05 37.05
N PHE A 444 14.40 3.64 35.88
CA PHE A 444 14.88 4.13 34.59
C PHE A 444 14.72 5.64 34.44
N TYR A 445 13.55 6.20 34.77
CA TYR A 445 13.35 7.66 34.70
C TYR A 445 14.15 8.41 35.77
N LEU A 446 14.32 7.84 36.95
CA LEU A 446 15.17 8.39 38.00
C LEU A 446 16.63 8.47 37.54
N GLN A 447 17.14 7.44 36.85
CA GLN A 447 18.47 7.46 36.25
C GLN A 447 18.61 8.59 35.22
N ILE A 448 17.63 8.80 34.34
CA ILE A 448 17.62 9.91 33.37
C ILE A 448 17.69 11.26 34.10
N LEU A 449 16.93 11.41 35.19
CA LEU A 449 16.94 12.63 36.01
C LEU A 449 18.31 12.87 36.64
N LEU A 450 18.91 11.85 37.26
CA LEU A 450 20.24 11.94 37.88
C LEU A 450 21.33 12.27 36.87
N VAL A 451 21.26 11.71 35.65
CA VAL A 451 22.19 12.06 34.56
C VAL A 451 22.05 13.52 34.18
N ARG A 452 20.82 14.02 34.03
CA ARG A 452 20.57 15.44 33.71
C ARG A 452 21.04 16.39 34.80
N MET A 453 20.94 15.99 36.08
CA MET A 453 21.34 16.84 37.21
C MET A 453 22.84 16.85 37.47
N PHE A 454 23.52 15.70 37.37
CA PHE A 454 24.88 15.53 37.90
C PHE A 454 25.95 15.23 36.85
N LEU A 455 25.58 14.74 35.66
CA LEU A 455 26.54 14.24 34.66
C LEU A 455 26.58 15.09 33.39
N LEU A 456 25.46 15.71 33.01
CA LEU A 456 25.35 16.50 31.80
C LEU A 456 25.82 17.94 32.02
N GLN A 457 26.57 18.49 31.07
CA GLN A 457 27.03 19.88 31.12
C GLN A 457 25.82 20.84 31.08
N PRO A 458 25.82 21.93 31.88
CA PRO A 458 24.80 22.96 31.78
C PRO A 458 24.75 23.58 30.38
N LYS A 459 23.59 24.16 30.03
CA LYS A 459 23.39 24.80 28.73
C LYS A 459 24.40 25.94 28.54
N VAL A 460 25.03 26.00 27.38
CA VAL A 460 26.01 27.05 27.03
C VAL A 460 25.29 28.37 26.75
N ASN A 461 24.16 28.32 26.03
CA ASN A 461 23.24 29.43 25.83
C ASN A 461 21.85 29.07 26.40
N GLU A 462 21.19 30.01 27.08
CA GLU A 462 19.83 29.78 27.61
C GLU A 462 18.78 29.64 26.50
N GLU A 463 19.08 30.13 25.29
CA GLU A 463 18.22 30.05 24.10
C GLU A 463 18.25 28.66 23.42
N ASP A 464 19.25 27.81 23.72
CA ASP A 464 19.33 26.47 23.14
C ASP A 464 18.28 25.53 23.76
N GLN A 465 17.49 24.87 22.91
CA GLN A 465 16.38 24.01 23.33
C GLN A 465 16.86 22.80 24.15
N ASP A 466 17.97 22.18 23.74
CA ASP A 466 18.51 20.96 24.33
C ASP A 466 19.85 21.18 25.04
N TYR A 467 20.17 20.31 26.00
CA TYR A 467 21.48 20.31 26.67
C TYR A 467 22.56 19.79 25.72
N PRO A 468 23.79 20.35 25.75
CA PRO A 468 24.89 19.83 24.94
C PRO A 468 25.24 18.39 25.34
N LEU A 469 25.62 17.56 24.36
CA LEU A 469 26.05 16.16 24.57
C LEU A 469 27.48 16.09 25.12
N ASN A 470 27.76 16.82 26.18
CA ASN A 470 29.05 16.84 26.86
C ASN A 470 28.86 16.43 28.32
N ILE A 471 29.79 15.61 28.81
CA ILE A 471 29.82 15.13 30.19
C ILE A 471 30.69 16.11 30.99
N ASP A 472 30.14 16.67 32.07
CA ASP A 472 30.87 17.62 32.93
C ASP A 472 31.88 16.87 33.83
N ASN A 473 31.41 15.86 34.56
CA ASN A 473 32.24 15.06 35.46
C ASN A 473 32.47 13.64 34.93
N ARG A 474 33.55 13.47 34.15
CA ARG A 474 33.94 12.19 33.58
C ARG A 474 34.21 11.10 34.63
N ARG A 475 34.81 11.44 35.77
CA ARG A 475 35.10 10.46 36.84
C ARG A 475 33.82 9.95 37.49
N LEU A 476 32.87 10.84 37.78
CA LEU A 476 31.57 10.46 38.31
C LEU A 476 30.79 9.61 37.30
N TYR A 477 30.88 9.93 36.00
CA TYR A 477 30.29 9.13 34.95
C TYR A 477 30.82 7.69 34.95
N GLU A 478 32.14 7.51 35.04
CA GLU A 478 32.78 6.18 35.06
C GLU A 478 32.34 5.35 36.28
N VAL A 479 32.29 5.95 37.49
CA VAL A 479 31.84 5.27 38.72
C VAL A 479 30.34 4.95 38.68
N VAL A 480 29.51 5.91 38.29
CA VAL A 480 28.05 5.73 38.19
C VAL A 480 27.72 4.69 37.11
N SER A 481 28.43 4.70 35.97
CA SER A 481 28.25 3.71 34.92
C SER A 481 28.51 2.29 35.43
N TYR A 482 29.59 2.08 36.19
CA TYR A 482 29.90 0.79 36.82
C TYR A 482 28.82 0.36 37.82
N LEU A 483 28.39 1.25 38.73
CA LEU A 483 27.36 0.94 39.73
C LEU A 483 26.01 0.62 39.10
N LEU A 484 25.67 1.27 37.99
CA LEU A 484 24.39 1.07 37.30
C LEU A 484 24.33 -0.20 36.45
N VAL A 485 25.43 -0.93 36.22
CA VAL A 485 25.42 -2.16 35.40
C VAL A 485 24.38 -3.17 35.88
N PHE A 486 24.34 -3.46 37.18
CA PHE A 486 23.41 -4.44 37.76
C PHE A 486 21.95 -3.97 37.69
N SER A 487 21.68 -2.69 37.98
CA SER A 487 20.34 -2.11 37.88
C SER A 487 19.85 -2.08 36.42
N ASN A 488 20.75 -1.75 35.48
CA ASN A 488 20.44 -1.70 34.06
C ASN A 488 20.24 -3.09 33.44
N LEU A 489 20.79 -4.15 34.04
CA LEU A 489 20.49 -5.53 33.63
C LEU A 489 19.01 -5.85 33.84
N VAL A 490 18.44 -5.50 35.00
CA VAL A 490 17.01 -5.71 35.30
C VAL A 490 16.13 -4.87 34.38
N VAL A 491 16.48 -3.59 34.18
CA VAL A 491 15.78 -2.71 33.23
C VAL A 491 15.89 -3.26 31.80
N GLY A 492 17.03 -3.83 31.42
CA GLY A 492 17.26 -4.45 30.12
C GLY A 492 16.37 -5.67 29.88
N LEU A 493 16.25 -6.57 30.86
CA LEU A 493 15.36 -7.72 30.80
C LEU A 493 13.89 -7.30 30.66
N ALA A 494 13.44 -6.32 31.46
CA ALA A 494 12.09 -5.76 31.37
C ALA A 494 11.84 -5.09 30.00
N SER A 495 12.81 -4.33 29.49
CA SER A 495 12.74 -3.69 28.17
C SER A 495 12.65 -4.71 27.03
N ALA A 496 13.35 -5.84 27.12
CA ALA A 496 13.27 -6.92 26.13
C ALA A 496 11.87 -7.57 26.08
N LEU A 497 11.24 -7.80 27.24
CA LEU A 497 9.87 -8.28 27.31
C LEU A 497 8.89 -7.25 26.72
N LEU A 498 9.03 -5.97 27.10
CA LEU A 498 8.21 -4.88 26.56
C LEU A 498 8.40 -4.70 25.05
N ARG A 499 9.60 -4.92 24.51
CA ARG A 499 9.88 -4.90 23.07
C ARG A 499 9.07 -5.97 22.35
N THR A 500 9.06 -7.19 22.87
CA THR A 500 8.31 -8.31 22.30
C THR A 500 6.81 -8.03 22.33
N LEU A 501 6.28 -7.56 23.48
CA LEU A 501 4.87 -7.21 23.62
C LEU A 501 4.46 -6.08 22.67
N LYS A 502 5.23 -4.99 22.59
CA LYS A 502 4.97 -3.89 21.67
C LYS A 502 4.99 -4.36 20.22
N SER A 503 5.94 -5.21 19.84
CA SER A 503 6.02 -5.74 18.48
C SER A 503 4.82 -6.61 18.12
N PHE A 504 4.32 -7.42 19.05
CA PHE A 504 3.12 -8.22 18.86
C PHE A 504 1.87 -7.35 18.70
N ILE A 505 1.66 -6.38 19.60
CA ILE A 505 0.51 -5.46 19.56
C ILE A 505 0.51 -4.65 18.26
N LEU A 506 1.64 -4.05 17.89
CA LEU A 506 1.74 -3.27 16.65
C LEU A 506 1.59 -4.18 15.42
N GLY A 507 2.07 -5.42 15.48
CA GLY A 507 1.89 -6.43 14.44
C GLY A 507 0.43 -6.75 14.17
N VAL A 508 -0.35 -7.05 15.22
CA VAL A 508 -1.79 -7.34 15.12
C VAL A 508 -2.56 -6.12 14.60
N ILE A 509 -2.29 -4.93 15.15
CA ILE A 509 -3.00 -3.70 14.76
C ILE A 509 -2.71 -3.36 13.29
N PHE A 510 -1.46 -3.40 12.84
CA PHE A 510 -1.09 -2.95 11.50
C PHE A 510 -1.20 -4.03 10.42
N LEU A 511 -1.56 -5.28 10.75
CA LEU A 511 -1.65 -6.37 9.78
C LEU A 511 -2.55 -6.04 8.58
N GLY A 512 -3.67 -5.35 8.81
CA GLY A 512 -4.63 -5.00 7.76
C GLY A 512 -4.21 -3.86 6.83
N ARG A 513 -3.01 -3.29 7.01
CA ARG A 513 -2.53 -2.11 6.26
C ARG A 513 -1.41 -2.48 5.29
N LEU A 514 -1.55 -2.00 4.04
CA LEU A 514 -0.53 -2.18 2.99
C LEU A 514 0.36 -0.96 2.75
N ASP A 515 0.05 0.18 3.37
CA ASP A 515 0.77 1.43 3.13
C ASP A 515 2.13 1.52 3.83
N ARG A 516 2.38 0.63 4.81
CA ARG A 516 3.63 0.50 5.53
C ARG A 516 4.04 -0.96 5.60
N CYS A 517 5.32 -1.23 5.46
CA CYS A 517 5.89 -2.55 5.66
C CYS A 517 5.76 -2.96 7.15
N LEU A 518 5.29 -4.18 7.40
CA LEU A 518 5.27 -4.76 8.74
C LEU A 518 6.67 -5.25 9.17
N LEU A 519 7.51 -5.61 8.20
CA LEU A 519 8.87 -6.10 8.43
C LEU A 519 9.87 -4.96 8.67
N MET A 520 11.02 -5.32 9.26
CA MET A 520 12.12 -4.40 9.51
C MET A 520 12.71 -3.81 8.21
N LYS A 521 13.28 -2.60 8.30
CA LYS A 521 13.97 -1.96 7.18
C LYS A 521 15.07 -2.88 6.63
N GLY A 522 15.10 -3.06 5.31
CA GLY A 522 15.98 -4.01 4.61
C GLY A 522 15.30 -5.32 4.21
N PHE A 523 14.30 -5.77 4.98
CA PHE A 523 13.48 -6.95 4.65
C PHE A 523 12.14 -6.59 4.00
N GLU A 524 11.98 -5.34 3.57
CA GLU A 524 10.74 -4.82 2.99
C GLU A 524 10.32 -5.58 1.71
N ASN A 525 11.28 -6.14 0.97
CA ASN A 525 11.01 -6.93 -0.23
C ASN A 525 10.31 -8.27 0.05
N LEU A 526 10.33 -8.74 1.29
CA LEU A 526 9.61 -9.95 1.71
C LEU A 526 8.13 -9.69 2.03
N ASP A 527 7.71 -8.43 2.07
CA ASP A 527 6.31 -8.05 2.25
C ASP A 527 5.63 -7.89 0.88
N PRO A 528 4.87 -8.90 0.41
CA PRO A 528 4.20 -8.82 -0.89
C PRO A 528 3.10 -7.75 -0.91
N GLY A 529 2.50 -7.44 0.24
CA GLY A 529 1.46 -6.44 0.38
C GLY A 529 2.01 -5.03 0.20
N TYR A 530 3.08 -4.71 0.94
CA TYR A 530 3.78 -3.43 0.80
C TYR A 530 4.41 -3.26 -0.59
N MET A 531 5.00 -4.32 -1.16
CA MET A 531 5.56 -4.27 -2.52
C MET A 531 4.49 -4.04 -3.59
N ALA A 532 3.29 -4.61 -3.45
CA ALA A 532 2.17 -4.31 -4.34
C ALA A 532 1.77 -2.82 -4.30
N TYR A 533 1.79 -2.21 -3.10
CA TYR A 533 1.53 -0.78 -2.92
C TYR A 533 2.64 0.10 -3.53
N VAL A 534 3.91 -0.24 -3.30
CA VAL A 534 5.04 0.50 -3.87
C VAL A 534 5.07 0.41 -5.41
N GLY A 535 4.91 -0.79 -5.97
CA GLY A 535 4.85 -1.00 -7.42
C GLY A 535 3.72 -0.19 -8.07
N THR A 536 2.55 -0.16 -7.42
CA THR A 536 1.41 0.68 -7.80
C THR A 536 1.77 2.16 -7.88
N LEU A 537 2.42 2.69 -6.85
CA LEU A 537 2.83 4.10 -6.80
C LEU A 537 3.84 4.45 -7.90
N LEU A 538 4.81 3.56 -8.14
CA LEU A 538 5.85 3.78 -9.15
C LEU A 538 5.28 3.72 -10.58
N VAL A 539 4.40 2.76 -10.87
CA VAL A 539 3.71 2.64 -12.16
C VAL A 539 2.81 3.86 -12.40
N ASP A 540 2.04 4.28 -11.40
CA ASP A 540 1.20 5.47 -11.55
C ASP A 540 2.02 6.73 -11.75
N ASN A 541 3.12 6.91 -11.01
CA ASN A 541 3.99 8.04 -11.30
C ASN A 541 4.62 7.94 -12.69
N ALA A 542 5.01 6.75 -13.17
CA ALA A 542 5.62 6.59 -14.48
C ALA A 542 4.67 7.01 -15.61
N HIS A 543 3.38 6.71 -15.50
CA HIS A 543 2.39 7.04 -16.52
C HIS A 543 1.70 8.39 -16.29
N ASN A 544 1.43 8.79 -15.05
CA ASN A 544 0.60 9.95 -14.68
C ASN A 544 1.38 11.13 -14.09
N ASN A 545 2.71 11.18 -14.22
CA ASN A 545 3.47 12.33 -13.75
C ASN A 545 2.94 13.63 -14.42
N PRO A 546 2.44 14.60 -13.64
CA PRO A 546 1.78 15.79 -14.20
C PRO A 546 2.74 16.67 -14.99
N VAL A 547 4.01 16.77 -14.56
CA VAL A 547 5.04 17.57 -15.24
C VAL A 547 5.38 16.95 -16.59
N MET A 548 5.58 15.62 -16.62
CA MET A 548 5.89 14.89 -17.86
C MET A 548 4.73 14.99 -18.86
N ARG A 549 3.48 14.79 -18.41
CA ARG A 549 2.29 14.90 -19.27
C ARG A 549 2.07 16.30 -19.80
N ALA A 550 2.18 17.31 -18.95
CA ALA A 550 2.08 18.70 -19.36
C ALA A 550 3.17 19.07 -20.38
N PHE A 551 4.42 18.62 -20.16
CA PHE A 551 5.52 18.82 -21.11
C PHE A 551 5.24 18.18 -22.48
N CYS A 552 4.81 16.91 -22.50
CA CYS A 552 4.45 16.23 -23.74
C CYS A 552 3.27 16.91 -24.45
N ALA A 553 2.27 17.37 -23.70
CA ALA A 553 1.14 18.10 -24.24
C ALA A 553 1.55 19.44 -24.88
N VAL A 554 2.48 20.17 -24.27
CA VAL A 554 3.06 21.39 -24.85
C VAL A 554 3.79 21.07 -26.15
N LEU A 555 4.66 20.05 -26.17
CA LEU A 555 5.37 19.62 -27.39
C LEU A 555 4.43 19.21 -28.52
N MET A 556 3.43 18.38 -28.22
CA MET A 556 2.43 17.95 -29.20
C MET A 556 1.62 19.13 -29.72
N ARG A 557 1.24 20.09 -28.86
CA ARG A 557 0.52 21.30 -29.29
C ARG A 557 1.32 22.15 -30.26
N LEU A 558 2.64 22.24 -30.08
CA LEU A 558 3.53 22.98 -30.99
C LEU A 558 3.66 22.31 -32.37
N ASN A 559 3.62 20.98 -32.42
CA ASN A 559 3.85 20.22 -33.66
C ASN A 559 2.57 19.76 -34.38
N CYS A 560 1.42 19.67 -33.70
CA CYS A 560 0.18 19.15 -34.28
C CYS A 560 -0.68 20.23 -34.96
N LYS A 561 -1.40 19.82 -36.01
CA LYS A 561 -2.39 20.64 -36.71
C LYS A 561 -3.57 20.99 -35.79
N VAL A 562 -4.25 22.09 -36.08
CA VAL A 562 -5.35 22.63 -35.23
C VAL A 562 -6.49 21.63 -35.06
N THR A 563 -6.79 20.82 -36.08
CA THR A 563 -7.79 19.73 -36.02
C THR A 563 -7.44 18.68 -34.97
N ASP A 564 -6.16 18.28 -34.92
CA ASP A 564 -5.69 17.22 -34.02
C ASP A 564 -5.64 17.69 -32.55
N ARG A 565 -5.56 19.01 -32.32
CA ARG A 565 -5.56 19.62 -30.98
C ARG A 565 -6.86 19.39 -30.23
N LYS A 566 -8.00 19.44 -30.93
CA LYS A 566 -9.33 19.16 -30.33
C LYS A 566 -9.45 17.69 -29.94
N THR A 567 -8.93 16.78 -30.76
CA THR A 567 -8.94 15.33 -30.52
C THR A 567 -7.89 14.83 -29.55
N LEU A 568 -7.00 15.67 -29.03
CA LEU A 568 -5.99 15.32 -28.01
C LEU A 568 -6.22 16.02 -26.66
N GLY A 569 -7.32 16.78 -26.54
CA GLY A 569 -7.62 17.58 -25.34
C GLY A 569 -6.71 18.80 -25.14
N LEU A 570 -5.92 19.18 -26.15
CA LEU A 570 -4.87 20.19 -26.06
C LEU A 570 -5.40 21.62 -26.01
N THR A 571 -6.69 21.85 -26.27
CA THR A 571 -7.33 23.18 -26.26
C THR A 571 -7.32 23.87 -24.90
N MET A 572 -7.16 23.11 -23.81
CA MET A 572 -7.12 23.65 -22.45
C MET A 572 -5.86 24.47 -22.15
N LEU A 573 -4.77 24.23 -22.89
CA LEU A 573 -3.54 25.02 -22.73
C LEU A 573 -3.78 26.45 -23.25
N ARG A 574 -3.28 27.45 -22.53
CA ARG A 574 -3.32 28.86 -22.99
C ARG A 574 -2.61 28.98 -24.33
N GLU A 575 -3.16 29.79 -25.23
CA GLU A 575 -2.43 30.14 -26.46
C GLU A 575 -1.14 30.86 -26.09
N PRO A 576 0.00 30.52 -26.70
CA PRO A 576 1.21 31.30 -26.49
C PRO A 576 0.91 32.71 -26.98
N ASP A 577 0.90 33.68 -26.06
CA ASP A 577 0.83 35.10 -26.40
C ASP A 577 2.01 35.37 -27.33
N LYS A 578 1.73 35.61 -28.63
CA LYS A 578 2.66 35.80 -29.76
C LYS A 578 4.05 35.22 -29.50
N LEU A 579 4.36 34.03 -30.03
CA LEU A 579 5.72 33.44 -30.00
C LEU A 579 6.77 34.56 -30.23
N CYS A 580 7.31 35.13 -29.16
CA CYS A 580 8.29 36.21 -29.26
C CYS A 580 9.48 35.56 -29.96
N SER A 581 9.63 35.91 -31.24
CA SER A 581 10.68 35.48 -32.15
C SER A 581 11.41 34.22 -31.71
N ASN A 582 11.11 33.08 -32.36
CA ASN A 582 11.84 31.80 -32.24
C ASN A 582 13.35 31.90 -32.61
N SER A 583 13.88 33.14 -32.65
CA SER A 583 15.27 33.49 -32.77
C SER A 583 16.13 32.73 -31.75
N PRO A 584 17.33 32.32 -32.18
CA PRO A 584 18.33 31.77 -31.27
C PRO A 584 18.73 32.76 -30.17
N ALA A 585 18.60 34.08 -30.41
CA ALA A 585 18.92 35.12 -29.43
C ALA A 585 17.96 35.11 -28.23
N ALA A 586 16.64 35.08 -28.45
CA ALA A 586 15.65 35.04 -27.36
C ALA A 586 15.82 33.78 -26.49
N ARG A 587 16.07 32.61 -27.10
CA ARG A 587 16.34 31.36 -26.38
C ARG A 587 17.61 31.44 -25.52
N ARG A 588 18.67 32.08 -26.01
CA ARG A 588 19.91 32.32 -25.25
C ARG A 588 19.67 33.24 -24.06
N TRP A 589 18.88 34.30 -24.23
CA TRP A 589 18.52 35.21 -23.15
C TRP A 589 17.65 34.55 -22.07
N HIS A 590 16.61 33.81 -22.45
CA HIS A 590 15.80 33.06 -21.49
C HIS A 590 16.63 32.03 -20.72
N LEU A 591 17.54 31.33 -21.40
CA LEU A 591 18.48 30.43 -20.75
C LEU A 591 19.38 31.15 -19.74
N ALA A 592 19.97 32.28 -20.14
CA ALA A 592 20.83 33.08 -19.27
C ALA A 592 20.05 33.57 -18.03
N TYR A 593 18.82 34.06 -18.23
CA TYR A 593 17.93 34.49 -17.15
C TYR A 593 17.63 33.35 -16.16
N THR A 594 17.29 32.14 -16.65
CA THR A 594 17.05 30.99 -15.78
C THR A 594 18.29 30.58 -15.01
N LEU A 595 19.48 30.59 -15.63
CA LEU A 595 20.73 30.21 -14.97
C LEU A 595 21.19 31.24 -13.93
N LEU A 596 20.95 32.54 -14.18
CA LEU A 596 21.28 33.61 -13.23
C LEU A 596 20.44 33.50 -11.96
N ASN A 597 19.15 33.20 -12.09
CA ASN A 597 18.24 33.02 -10.97
C ASN A 597 18.37 31.64 -10.28
N ASN A 598 19.09 30.69 -10.89
CA ASN A 598 19.27 29.33 -10.37
C ASN A 598 20.74 28.87 -10.52
N PRO A 599 21.66 29.39 -9.68
CA PRO A 599 23.10 29.14 -9.84
C PRO A 599 23.48 27.66 -9.74
N ASP A 600 22.77 26.87 -8.93
CA ASP A 600 23.00 25.43 -8.77
C ASP A 600 22.80 24.60 -10.04
N LEU A 601 22.05 25.12 -11.02
CA LEU A 601 21.84 24.46 -12.30
C LEU A 601 23.04 24.61 -13.24
N LEU A 602 23.91 25.60 -13.02
CA LEU A 602 25.06 25.86 -13.87
C LEU A 602 26.06 24.68 -13.91
N PRO A 603 26.55 24.15 -12.76
CA PRO A 603 27.44 22.99 -12.79
C PRO A 603 26.74 21.73 -13.32
N ARG A 604 25.46 21.52 -12.98
CA ARG A 604 24.68 20.37 -13.46
C ARG A 604 24.48 20.39 -14.97
N ARG A 605 24.23 21.57 -15.55
CA ARG A 605 24.13 21.77 -17.00
C ARG A 605 25.46 21.50 -17.69
N LYS A 606 26.58 22.03 -17.17
CA LYS A 606 27.92 21.76 -17.71
C LYS A 606 28.20 20.26 -17.73
N LEU A 607 27.88 19.57 -16.64
CA LEU A 607 28.01 18.11 -16.55
C LEU A 607 27.12 17.39 -17.58
N ALA A 608 25.85 17.76 -17.68
CA ALA A 608 24.93 17.13 -18.64
C ALA A 608 25.41 17.30 -20.10
N LEU A 609 25.91 18.49 -20.46
CA LEU A 609 26.46 18.77 -21.79
C LEU A 609 27.71 17.92 -22.09
N LEU A 610 28.57 17.71 -21.10
CA LEU A 610 29.74 16.83 -21.23
C LEU A 610 29.32 15.37 -21.43
N LEU A 611 28.30 14.91 -20.71
CA LEU A 611 27.77 13.55 -20.87
C LEU A 611 27.16 13.33 -22.26
N THR A 612 26.33 14.26 -22.74
CA THR A 612 25.75 14.14 -24.10
C THR A 612 26.81 14.18 -25.19
N ARG A 613 27.85 15.01 -25.05
CA ARG A 613 28.97 15.02 -26.00
C ARG A 613 29.79 13.74 -25.99
N GLY A 614 29.92 13.10 -24.82
CA GLY A 614 30.56 11.78 -24.70
C GLY A 614 29.76 10.68 -25.39
N MET A 615 28.43 10.71 -25.29
CA MET A 615 27.56 9.74 -25.99
C MET A 615 27.59 9.93 -27.51
N GLU A 616 27.60 11.18 -27.99
CA GLU A 616 27.73 11.47 -29.43
C GLU A 616 29.08 11.05 -30.02
N SER A 617 30.14 10.97 -29.20
CA SER A 617 31.43 10.40 -29.64
C SER A 617 31.42 8.87 -29.68
N ASP A 618 30.66 8.20 -28.82
CA ASP A 618 30.52 6.73 -28.82
C ASP A 618 29.68 6.24 -30.01
N ASP A 619 28.58 6.93 -30.36
CA ASP A 619 27.75 6.59 -31.54
C ASP A 619 28.51 6.76 -32.88
N ASN A 620 29.60 7.53 -32.89
CA ASN A 620 30.48 7.70 -34.05
C ASN A 620 31.75 6.83 -33.99
N ALA A 621 31.97 6.11 -32.89
CA ALA A 621 33.16 5.29 -32.66
C ALA A 621 32.76 3.83 -32.41
N ASP A 622 32.18 3.17 -33.42
CA ASP A 622 32.21 1.71 -33.49
C ASP A 622 33.68 1.27 -33.54
N ASN A 623 34.13 0.62 -32.46
CA ASN A 623 35.46 0.05 -32.17
C ASN A 623 36.42 0.89 -31.28
N SER A 624 36.09 1.09 -29.99
CA SER A 624 37.08 1.05 -28.88
C SER A 624 36.39 1.14 -27.51
N GLU A 625 35.97 0.00 -26.95
CA GLU A 625 35.30 -0.07 -25.64
C GLU A 625 36.21 0.35 -24.45
N LYS A 626 37.53 0.42 -24.67
CA LYS A 626 38.53 0.79 -23.64
C LYS A 626 38.77 2.31 -23.52
N ASP A 627 38.53 3.09 -24.57
CA ASP A 627 38.75 4.54 -24.54
C ASP A 627 37.55 5.30 -23.94
N ALA A 628 36.34 4.77 -24.07
CA ALA A 628 35.12 5.37 -23.51
C ALA A 628 35.15 5.40 -21.96
N THR A 629 35.57 4.31 -21.32
CA THR A 629 35.70 4.25 -19.85
C THR A 629 36.83 5.14 -19.33
N ALA A 630 37.91 5.31 -20.10
CA ALA A 630 39.02 6.21 -19.76
C ALA A 630 38.59 7.68 -19.86
N THR A 631 37.82 8.04 -20.88
CA THR A 631 37.31 9.40 -21.12
C THR A 631 36.27 9.81 -20.07
N PHE A 632 35.41 8.88 -19.64
CA PHE A 632 34.48 9.08 -18.53
C PHE A 632 35.20 9.26 -17.18
N ARG A 633 36.22 8.44 -16.88
CA ARG A 633 37.05 8.61 -15.67
C ARG A 633 37.85 9.91 -15.69
N TYR A 634 38.38 10.29 -16.85
CA TYR A 634 39.12 11.54 -17.02
C TYR A 634 38.22 12.77 -16.79
N SER A 635 37.01 12.76 -17.35
CA SER A 635 36.02 13.82 -17.14
C SER A 635 35.56 13.91 -15.68
N LYS A 636 35.38 12.77 -15.00
CA LYS A 636 35.07 12.69 -13.56
C LYS A 636 36.22 13.24 -12.69
N ARG A 637 37.48 12.97 -13.04
CA ARG A 637 38.67 13.51 -12.35
C ARG A 637 38.85 15.01 -12.56
N LYS A 638 38.62 15.49 -13.78
CA LYS A 638 38.69 16.93 -14.12
C LYS A 638 37.58 17.73 -13.42
N LEU A 639 36.41 17.11 -13.22
CA LEU A 639 35.31 17.65 -12.42
C LEU A 639 35.65 17.71 -10.92
N ALA A 640 36.22 16.64 -10.36
CA ALA A 640 36.69 16.64 -8.96
C ALA A 640 37.76 17.72 -8.70
N ALA A 641 38.61 17.98 -9.69
CA ALA A 641 39.60 19.05 -9.65
C ALA A 641 38.99 20.46 -9.81
N SER A 642 37.90 20.60 -10.58
CA SER A 642 37.17 21.87 -10.72
C SER A 642 36.37 22.23 -9.48
N ILE A 643 35.73 21.23 -8.84
CA ILE A 643 35.00 21.42 -7.58
C ILE A 643 35.97 21.83 -6.46
N ARG A 644 37.18 21.25 -6.42
CA ARG A 644 38.24 21.66 -5.48
C ARG A 644 38.81 23.06 -5.72
N ARG A 645 38.66 23.61 -6.93
CA ARG A 645 39.14 24.97 -7.26
C ARG A 645 38.11 26.06 -6.95
N ASP A 646 36.82 25.74 -7.06
CA ASP A 646 35.73 26.68 -6.73
C ASP A 646 35.39 26.68 -5.23
N SER A 647 35.75 25.65 -4.47
CA SER A 647 35.72 25.69 -3.00
C SER A 647 37.04 26.27 -2.47
N GLY A 648 37.17 27.60 -2.46
CA GLY A 648 38.15 28.26 -1.61
C GLY A 648 37.97 27.78 -0.16
N ASP A 649 39.07 27.46 0.51
CA ASP A 649 39.14 26.85 1.83
C ASP A 649 38.13 27.39 2.85
N LYS A 650 37.19 26.53 3.25
CA LYS A 650 37.01 26.04 4.64
C LYS A 650 35.94 24.95 4.68
N GLU A 651 36.31 23.87 5.39
CA GLU A 651 35.49 22.72 5.79
C GLU A 651 35.15 21.65 4.73
N LEU A 652 36.06 20.69 4.55
CA LEU A 652 35.68 19.29 4.37
C LEU A 652 36.79 18.32 4.85
N HIS A 653 37.21 18.47 6.11
CA HIS A 653 37.97 17.45 6.83
C HIS A 653 37.20 17.02 8.09
N LYS A 654 36.08 16.33 7.89
CA LYS A 654 35.51 15.36 8.85
C LYS A 654 34.31 14.68 8.18
N PHE A 655 34.57 13.58 7.49
CA PHE A 655 33.71 12.39 7.42
C PHE A 655 34.42 11.38 6.50
N SER A 656 35.58 10.91 6.95
CA SER A 656 36.19 9.67 6.48
C SER A 656 36.49 8.84 7.71
N GLY A 657 35.45 8.20 8.22
CA GLY A 657 35.54 7.09 9.17
C GLY A 657 35.07 5.83 8.48
N SER A 658 36.04 5.07 7.97
CA SER A 658 36.09 3.60 7.96
C SER A 658 34.79 2.82 7.70
N GLY A 659 34.70 2.25 6.50
CA GLY A 659 33.80 1.14 6.17
C GLY A 659 34.15 0.62 4.77
N GLY A 660 35.25 -0.13 4.68
CA GLY A 660 35.74 -0.69 3.42
C GLY A 660 34.80 -1.78 2.90
N PHE A 661 34.61 -1.83 1.58
CA PHE A 661 34.25 -3.06 0.88
C PHE A 661 34.90 -3.04 -0.50
N GLY A 662 35.70 -4.08 -0.74
CA GLY A 662 36.41 -4.34 -1.98
C GLY A 662 35.47 -4.59 -3.15
N GLY A 663 35.99 -4.31 -4.34
CA GLY A 663 35.32 -4.59 -5.59
C GLY A 663 35.27 -6.09 -5.88
N ASN A 664 34.22 -6.47 -6.61
CA ASN A 664 34.20 -7.53 -7.62
C ASN A 664 32.82 -7.47 -8.30
N ASP A 665 32.69 -6.64 -9.33
CA ASP A 665 31.61 -6.76 -10.31
C ASP A 665 32.21 -7.33 -11.60
N VAL A 666 32.06 -8.64 -11.75
CA VAL A 666 32.23 -9.38 -13.00
C VAL A 666 30.91 -9.29 -13.75
N LEU A 667 30.92 -8.67 -14.93
CA LEU A 667 29.83 -8.72 -15.91
C LEU A 667 29.85 -10.09 -16.64
N PRO A 668 28.69 -10.67 -16.99
CA PRO A 668 28.59 -11.96 -17.65
C PRO A 668 28.82 -11.81 -19.16
N GLU A 669 29.83 -12.49 -19.70
CA GLU A 669 30.14 -12.51 -21.12
C GLU A 669 29.43 -13.67 -21.84
N VAL A 670 28.82 -13.35 -22.98
CA VAL A 670 28.10 -14.26 -23.87
C VAL A 670 29.12 -15.11 -24.65
N LYS A 671 28.98 -16.44 -24.55
CA LYS A 671 29.89 -17.43 -25.15
C LYS A 671 29.47 -17.73 -26.60
N ILE A 672 30.28 -17.33 -27.58
CA ILE A 672 30.25 -17.85 -28.95
C ILE A 672 31.39 -18.87 -29.10
N ILE A 673 31.06 -20.02 -29.67
CA ILE A 673 31.88 -21.23 -29.83
C ILE A 673 32.78 -21.11 -31.06
N SER A 674 34.09 -21.39 -30.93
CA SER A 674 34.82 -22.41 -31.74
C SER A 674 36.31 -22.51 -31.34
N PRO A 675 36.99 -23.64 -31.66
CA PRO A 675 37.99 -24.24 -30.79
C PRO A 675 39.43 -24.20 -31.35
N GLU A 676 40.40 -24.39 -30.46
CA GLU A 676 41.72 -25.02 -30.64
C GLU A 676 42.54 -24.64 -29.39
N GLY A 677 43.24 -25.50 -28.66
CA GLY A 677 43.56 -26.91 -28.76
C GLY A 677 44.75 -27.12 -27.82
N LYS A 678 44.74 -28.23 -27.06
CA LYS A 678 45.91 -28.87 -26.40
C LYS A 678 46.61 -28.02 -25.32
N ASP A 679 47.17 -28.55 -24.24
CA ASP A 679 47.43 -29.91 -23.76
C ASP A 679 47.75 -29.75 -22.26
N LYS A 680 47.39 -30.76 -21.44
CA LYS A 680 48.23 -31.42 -20.41
C LYS A 680 49.07 -30.53 -19.46
N THR A 681 49.09 -30.72 -18.14
CA THR A 681 49.14 -31.97 -17.37
C THR A 681 49.17 -31.64 -15.87
N GLY A 682 48.42 -32.42 -15.08
CA GLY A 682 48.83 -32.98 -13.79
C GLY A 682 49.01 -32.05 -12.59
N ALA A 683 48.89 -32.51 -11.35
CA ALA A 683 48.54 -33.81 -10.79
C ALA A 683 48.77 -33.67 -9.27
N TRP A 684 47.82 -34.12 -8.44
CA TRP A 684 48.06 -34.75 -7.10
C TRP A 684 48.66 -33.82 -5.98
N VAL A 685 48.32 -33.85 -4.69
CA VAL A 685 47.71 -34.81 -3.74
C VAL A 685 47.38 -34.06 -2.43
N GLU A 686 46.34 -34.52 -1.72
CA GLU A 686 46.06 -34.68 -0.26
C GLU A 686 46.96 -33.94 0.78
N ASP A 687 46.58 -33.58 2.01
CA ASP A 687 45.64 -34.15 3.00
C ASP A 687 45.60 -33.26 4.29
N GLY A 688 44.64 -33.52 5.21
CA GLY A 688 44.78 -33.40 6.68
C GLY A 688 44.76 -32.00 7.35
N VAL A 689 43.68 -31.51 7.99
CA VAL A 689 43.19 -31.74 9.38
C VAL A 689 44.19 -31.40 10.52
N HIS A 690 43.98 -30.32 11.29
CA HIS A 690 43.63 -30.31 12.73
C HIS A 690 43.66 -28.89 13.38
N GLU A 691 42.76 -28.78 14.37
CA GLU A 691 42.53 -27.85 15.49
C GLU A 691 43.63 -26.88 15.94
N ASN A 692 43.20 -25.74 16.52
CA ASN A 692 43.97 -24.99 17.51
C ASN A 692 43.06 -24.37 18.59
N GLY A 693 43.45 -24.58 19.85
CA GLY A 693 43.01 -23.82 21.01
C GLY A 693 44.08 -22.81 21.47
N ALA A 694 43.59 -21.78 22.16
CA ALA A 694 44.17 -20.94 23.23
C ALA A 694 45.65 -20.45 23.19
N GLU A 695 45.81 -19.13 23.40
CA GLU A 695 46.64 -18.44 24.42
C GLU A 695 47.25 -17.11 23.93
N GLU A 696 47.07 -16.07 24.76
CA GLU A 696 47.79 -14.78 24.85
C GLU A 696 49.30 -15.01 25.20
N PRO A 697 50.27 -14.04 25.14
CA PRO A 697 50.17 -12.68 25.71
C PRO A 697 51.06 -11.52 25.15
N ASP A 698 50.78 -10.31 25.68
CA ASP A 698 51.65 -9.22 26.15
C ASP A 698 52.64 -8.37 25.29
N SER A 699 52.44 -7.05 25.49
CA SER A 699 53.42 -5.95 25.73
C SER A 699 54.02 -5.16 24.54
N MET A 700 53.84 -3.83 24.56
CA MET A 700 54.93 -2.84 24.71
C MET A 700 54.48 -1.34 24.72
N THR A 701 54.84 -0.67 25.82
CA THR A 701 55.45 0.68 25.97
C THR A 701 54.78 1.98 25.50
N ALA A 702 54.71 2.91 26.45
CA ALA A 702 54.43 4.34 26.35
C ALA A 702 55.66 5.18 25.92
N VAL A 703 55.43 6.45 25.49
CA VAL A 703 56.03 7.69 26.03
C VAL A 703 55.69 8.96 25.17
N GLN A 704 55.05 9.92 25.85
CA GLN A 704 55.13 11.41 25.85
C GLN A 704 54.75 12.36 24.68
N ASN A 705 53.83 13.28 25.07
CA ASN A 705 53.34 14.60 24.58
C ASN A 705 54.43 15.71 24.44
N PRO A 706 54.15 17.01 24.06
CA PRO A 706 52.89 17.72 23.67
C PRO A 706 53.03 18.70 22.45
N ALA A 707 51.94 19.35 21.98
CA ALA A 707 52.04 20.57 21.16
C ALA A 707 50.87 21.55 21.37
N TYR A 708 51.22 22.83 21.27
CA TYR A 708 50.57 24.06 21.73
C TYR A 708 49.33 24.51 20.94
N PHE A 709 48.45 25.27 21.61
CA PHE A 709 47.42 26.12 20.99
C PHE A 709 48.00 27.51 20.71
N GLU A 710 47.89 27.99 19.46
CA GLU A 710 48.32 29.32 19.04
C GLU A 710 47.09 30.16 18.61
N ILE A 711 46.98 31.38 19.14
CA ILE A 711 45.91 32.35 18.88
C ILE A 711 46.42 33.32 17.82
N VAL A 712 45.80 33.35 16.63
CA VAL A 712 46.17 34.30 15.57
C VAL A 712 45.40 35.62 15.74
N ARG A 713 46.15 36.72 15.88
CA ARG A 713 45.69 38.13 15.80
C ARG A 713 46.10 38.71 14.44
N ASP A 714 45.35 39.70 13.93
CA ASP A 714 45.65 40.38 12.67
C ASP A 714 46.76 41.46 12.83
N THR A 715 47.41 41.86 11.73
CA THR A 715 48.69 42.61 11.70
C THR A 715 48.68 44.04 12.24
N HIS A 716 47.57 44.52 12.82
CA HIS A 716 47.51 45.77 13.59
C HIS A 716 46.84 45.65 14.97
N GLY A 717 46.65 44.42 15.49
CA GLY A 717 46.37 44.23 16.92
C GLY A 717 45.00 44.71 17.42
N GLN A 718 43.92 44.54 16.65
CA GLN A 718 42.54 44.66 17.15
C GLN A 718 41.69 43.42 16.79
N PRO A 719 40.72 43.03 17.64
CA PRO A 719 39.79 41.93 17.34
C PRO A 719 38.75 42.33 16.28
N LEU A 720 38.55 41.46 15.28
CA LEU A 720 37.55 41.63 14.22
C LEU A 720 36.14 41.41 14.75
N GLU A 721 35.35 42.48 14.84
CA GLU A 721 33.89 42.44 14.99
C GLU A 721 33.25 41.75 13.77
N LYS A 722 32.53 40.65 13.99
CA LYS A 722 31.63 40.07 12.98
C LYS A 722 30.23 40.62 13.18
N GLY A 723 29.85 41.53 12.28
CA GLY A 723 28.51 42.08 12.18
C GLY A 723 27.44 41.05 11.82
N ASN A 724 26.26 41.28 12.39
CA ASN A 724 24.98 40.63 12.14
C ASN A 724 24.70 40.35 10.66
N ARG A 725 24.49 39.08 10.32
CA ARG A 725 23.53 38.66 9.29
C ARG A 725 22.79 37.43 9.77
N SER A 726 21.58 37.68 10.24
CA SER A 726 20.51 36.73 10.46
C SER A 726 20.21 35.97 9.17
N TYR A 727 20.26 34.64 9.26
CA TYR A 727 19.63 33.74 8.30
C TYR A 727 18.42 33.13 9.00
N VAL A 728 17.24 33.41 8.44
CA VAL A 728 16.00 32.66 8.65
C VAL A 728 15.96 31.55 7.61
#